data_AF-A0A970NU46-F1
#
_entry.id   AF-A0A970NU46-F1
#
_cell.length_a   1.000
_cell.length_b   1.000
_cell.length_c   1.000
_cell.angle_alpha   90.00
_cell.angle_beta   90.00
_cell.angle_gamma   90.00
#
_symmetry.space_group_name_H-M   'P 1'
#
loop_
_entity.id
_entity.type
_entity.pdbx_description
1 polymer ?
#
loop_
_entity_poly.entity_id
_entity_poly.type
_entity_poly.pdbx_seq_one_letter_code
_entity_poly.pdbx_strand_id
1 'polypeptide(L)'
;MFQDQRYQKKNKRIKIAVMLFASLLFIFSGISSPMLANEDTPSETAITQKSEALDSKDKCEVIYAKLNDTGGVSEVYIVNRFKPFGDAPLKDYGTYSDTKPLTDTGSVKQEGDHLIIETGESDFYYQGKLKSNTLPWRFVLSYHLDGQRVKPADLSGATGQLEIDIEVATNPQLSDEKNGINPWAKNDLLQLSLTIPDEVCDELKVEGGSIAQAGSNQLATFLVFPGSDSTRFKVRADVRDFYMPSMQIAGLPMNMDISVDDFLALSDDEDLKALQEGVAQLHEGSLALADGLFELKKGGEELQSGLNDLARGGAELSEGGDKLAGGINQYIDGVKELLDGISQTYQGSEKLVAAADEFAKGFEQLDATQLLQSSAQIRAALEQIAAGLEALGSAEDIETLKAQLLNLEQAASALSQGSTNFKNALGELNNGVTGLSALAQGLYNGLGAVITEVESQEDAPTNRAAIIQEAGLSDGAADNEDVQLLLDYMIAKNETQNNNKAQNLQSLYALYNAPTSPVTAKNLKDGLGALSENMATLQTNYETFDANIQAFATMIPGLANMVGLVDLAGGLKSLAEQYALFDEGLQAYVGGVTAIREAFKSTQGQPDLYSGIVGLRDGLKQLNSGGRLLSENSSELKKGLNDFVNGVKKFVGGVDQLKEGFAQYLCGVAQSADGSAQLADGLGELYNGVSNIDEQLKEKIDELMGQYQFDNQQTVSFASERNQNVDQVQFVMMTEAIPEKESPKAPIQEPENTNLWDRFVNLFR
;
A
#
# COMPACT_ATOMS: atom_id res chain seq x y z
N MET A 1 13.22 -18.47 -2.36
CA MET A 1 14.31 -19.45 -2.54
C MET A 1 13.93 -20.30 -3.72
N PHE A 2 14.57 -20.00 -4.84
CA PHE A 2 14.18 -20.42 -6.18
C PHE A 2 14.29 -21.93 -6.36
N GLN A 3 13.28 -22.50 -7.02
CA GLN A 3 13.43 -23.69 -7.83
C GLN A 3 14.44 -23.38 -8.93
N ASP A 4 15.65 -23.91 -8.79
CA ASP A 4 16.68 -23.90 -9.81
C ASP A 4 17.11 -25.33 -10.07
N GLN A 5 16.22 -26.11 -10.71
CA GLN A 5 16.56 -27.39 -11.32
C GLN A 5 15.57 -27.69 -12.44
N ARG A 6 15.83 -27.17 -13.64
CA ARG A 6 15.54 -27.84 -14.94
C ARG A 6 15.98 -27.05 -16.18
N TYR A 7 17.05 -26.26 -16.09
CA TYR A 7 17.64 -25.58 -17.26
C TYR A 7 19.08 -26.02 -17.53
N GLN A 8 19.30 -27.33 -17.64
CA GLN A 8 20.53 -27.88 -18.22
C GLN A 8 20.26 -29.24 -18.87
N LYS A 9 19.94 -29.25 -20.17
CA LYS A 9 20.42 -30.21 -21.20
C LYS A 9 19.49 -30.22 -22.41
N LYS A 10 19.86 -29.48 -23.46
CA LYS A 10 20.14 -30.02 -24.79
C LYS A 10 20.27 -28.86 -25.77
N ASN A 11 21.52 -28.47 -26.03
CA ASN A 11 21.91 -28.04 -27.36
C ASN A 11 23.42 -28.18 -27.54
N LYS A 12 23.82 -29.10 -28.42
CA LYS A 12 25.05 -29.09 -29.21
C LYS A 12 24.81 -30.06 -30.38
N ARG A 13 24.57 -29.55 -31.59
CA ARG A 13 25.57 -29.31 -32.67
C ARG A 13 26.04 -30.63 -33.31
N ILE A 14 26.23 -30.86 -34.62
CA ILE A 14 26.13 -30.14 -35.91
C ILE A 14 26.72 -31.15 -36.97
N LYS A 15 26.33 -31.07 -38.27
CA LYS A 15 27.05 -31.57 -39.50
C LYS A 15 27.11 -33.12 -39.74
N ILE A 16 27.09 -33.70 -40.96
CA ILE A 16 27.63 -33.37 -42.31
C ILE A 16 27.07 -34.32 -43.43
N ALA A 17 27.05 -33.85 -44.70
CA ALA A 17 27.17 -34.50 -46.04
C ALA A 17 26.44 -35.83 -46.38
N VAL A 18 25.59 -35.90 -47.43
CA VAL A 18 25.89 -36.01 -48.89
C VAL A 18 26.85 -37.16 -49.25
N MET A 19 26.34 -38.24 -49.87
CA MET A 19 26.84 -38.78 -51.15
C MET A 19 26.13 -40.07 -51.62
N LEU A 20 25.71 -40.00 -52.89
CA LEU A 20 25.76 -41.01 -53.96
C LEU A 20 24.86 -42.26 -53.88
N PHE A 21 23.90 -42.45 -54.79
CA PHE A 21 23.96 -42.79 -56.23
C PHE A 21 24.29 -44.28 -56.53
N ALA A 22 23.54 -44.82 -57.51
CA ALA A 22 23.64 -46.13 -58.16
C ALA A 22 23.13 -47.32 -57.31
N SER A 23 22.38 -48.29 -57.82
CA SER A 23 22.21 -48.86 -59.17
C SER A 23 20.91 -49.69 -59.16
N LEU A 24 20.00 -49.57 -60.11
CA LEU A 24 19.98 -50.16 -61.46
C LEU A 24 20.02 -51.71 -61.49
N LEU A 25 19.08 -52.23 -62.28
CA LEU A 25 19.00 -53.53 -62.97
C LEU A 25 18.16 -54.68 -62.39
N PHE A 26 17.01 -54.84 -63.06
CA PHE A 26 16.54 -56.04 -63.78
C PHE A 26 16.24 -57.32 -62.98
N ILE A 27 15.11 -57.97 -63.32
CA ILE A 27 15.10 -59.21 -64.11
C ILE A 27 13.64 -59.57 -64.48
N PHE A 28 13.43 -59.67 -65.81
CA PHE A 28 12.66 -60.65 -66.60
C PHE A 28 11.19 -60.98 -66.28
N SER A 29 10.32 -61.37 -67.21
CA SER A 29 10.18 -61.38 -68.69
C SER A 29 9.13 -62.48 -68.96
N GLY A 30 8.26 -62.36 -69.97
CA GLY A 30 7.55 -63.54 -70.46
C GLY A 30 6.36 -63.33 -71.40
N ILE A 31 6.63 -63.04 -72.68
CA ILE A 31 6.07 -63.68 -73.91
C ILE A 31 4.52 -63.61 -74.09
N SER A 32 3.94 -62.75 -74.93
CA SER A 32 3.76 -62.79 -76.41
C SER A 32 2.87 -63.95 -76.94
N SER A 33 1.60 -63.69 -77.29
CA SER A 33 1.03 -63.63 -78.68
C SER A 33 -0.06 -64.72 -78.88
N PRO A 34 -0.89 -64.75 -79.95
CA PRO A 34 -1.16 -63.76 -81.01
C PRO A 34 -2.67 -63.47 -81.23
N MET A 35 -2.93 -62.45 -82.05
CA MET A 35 -4.18 -62.24 -82.79
C MET A 35 -4.15 -63.12 -84.05
N LEU A 36 -5.26 -63.78 -84.40
CA LEU A 36 -5.46 -64.47 -85.67
C LEU A 36 -6.84 -64.08 -86.21
N ALA A 37 -6.85 -63.43 -87.36
CA ALA A 37 -8.01 -63.22 -88.20
C ALA A 37 -7.74 -63.84 -89.58
N ASN A 38 -8.76 -64.50 -90.13
CA ASN A 38 -9.05 -64.74 -91.56
C ASN A 38 -10.44 -65.40 -91.55
N GLU A 39 -11.52 -64.72 -91.93
CA GLU A 39 -12.01 -64.50 -93.30
C GLU A 39 -12.04 -65.75 -94.18
N ASP A 40 -13.26 -66.10 -94.63
CA ASP A 40 -13.43 -66.48 -96.03
C ASP A 40 -14.86 -66.13 -96.54
N THR A 41 -14.83 -65.24 -97.55
CA THR A 41 -15.70 -65.11 -98.75
C THR A 41 -17.22 -64.83 -98.62
N PRO A 42 -17.85 -64.06 -99.57
CA PRO A 42 -17.59 -64.14 -101.01
C PRO A 42 -17.64 -62.84 -101.86
N SER A 43 -16.92 -62.95 -102.98
CA SER A 43 -17.22 -62.46 -104.35
C SER A 43 -17.90 -61.11 -104.61
N GLU A 44 -17.17 -60.32 -105.39
CA GLU A 44 -17.55 -59.72 -106.68
C GLU A 44 -17.85 -58.22 -106.79
N THR A 45 -17.12 -57.67 -107.76
CA THR A 45 -17.28 -56.43 -108.53
C THR A 45 -16.92 -55.08 -107.90
N ALA A 46 -15.66 -54.74 -108.20
CA ALA A 46 -15.04 -53.43 -108.20
C ALA A 46 -15.95 -52.25 -108.58
N ILE A 47 -16.02 -51.29 -107.66
CA ILE A 47 -16.10 -49.85 -107.96
C ILE A 47 -15.16 -49.15 -106.97
N THR A 48 -14.18 -48.43 -107.49
CA THR A 48 -13.18 -47.65 -106.74
C THR A 48 -13.86 -46.54 -105.94
N GLN A 49 -13.93 -46.67 -104.61
CA GLN A 49 -14.27 -45.59 -103.68
C GLN A 49 -13.05 -45.22 -102.83
N LYS A 50 -12.69 -43.94 -102.85
CA LYS A 50 -11.64 -43.31 -102.04
C LYS A 50 -12.02 -43.48 -100.55
N SER A 51 -11.16 -44.09 -99.74
CA SER A 51 -11.30 -44.11 -98.26
C SER A 51 -11.33 -42.67 -97.72
N GLU A 52 -12.31 -42.33 -96.87
CA GLU A 52 -12.41 -41.01 -96.26
C GLU A 52 -11.31 -40.82 -95.21
N ALA A 53 -10.62 -39.68 -95.25
CA ALA A 53 -9.57 -39.38 -94.30
C ALA A 53 -10.13 -39.12 -92.88
N LEU A 54 -9.46 -39.66 -91.86
CA LEU A 54 -9.82 -39.57 -90.44
C LEU A 54 -9.22 -38.33 -89.77
N ASP A 55 -9.81 -37.82 -88.70
CA ASP A 55 -9.20 -36.74 -87.92
C ASP A 55 -7.92 -37.23 -87.22
N SER A 56 -6.88 -36.39 -87.18
CA SER A 56 -5.62 -36.73 -86.54
C SER A 56 -5.79 -37.08 -85.07
N LYS A 57 -5.03 -38.07 -84.58
CA LYS A 57 -4.96 -38.47 -83.17
C LYS A 57 -3.51 -38.42 -82.68
N ASP A 58 -3.31 -38.03 -81.43
CA ASP A 58 -1.98 -37.87 -80.78
C ASP A 58 -1.05 -36.93 -81.57
N LYS A 59 -1.62 -35.86 -82.13
CA LYS A 59 -0.87 -34.86 -82.89
C LYS A 59 0.02 -34.07 -81.94
N CYS A 60 1.29 -33.88 -82.32
CA CYS A 60 2.16 -32.92 -81.63
C CYS A 60 2.55 -31.78 -82.57
N GLU A 61 2.49 -30.57 -82.04
CA GLU A 61 2.81 -29.35 -82.76
C GLU A 61 4.00 -28.66 -82.10
N VAL A 62 5.08 -28.49 -82.84
CA VAL A 62 6.21 -27.66 -82.41
C VAL A 62 6.26 -26.42 -83.29
N ILE A 63 5.97 -25.27 -82.69
CA ILE A 63 5.92 -23.98 -83.35
C ILE A 63 7.31 -23.38 -83.27
N TYR A 64 7.97 -23.25 -84.41
CA TYR A 64 9.24 -22.56 -84.53
C TYR A 64 8.99 -21.13 -85.02
N ALA A 65 9.48 -20.15 -84.26
CA ALA A 65 9.43 -18.76 -84.68
C ALA A 65 10.80 -18.10 -84.68
N LYS A 66 11.12 -17.42 -85.77
CA LYS A 66 12.29 -16.56 -85.86
C LYS A 66 11.87 -15.12 -85.54
N LEU A 67 12.40 -14.57 -84.47
CA LEU A 67 12.24 -13.17 -84.09
C LEU A 67 13.41 -12.36 -84.66
N ASN A 68 13.18 -11.13 -85.10
CA ASN A 68 14.24 -10.21 -85.47
C ASN A 68 14.97 -9.71 -84.22
N ASP A 69 16.03 -8.93 -84.44
CA ASP A 69 16.87 -8.34 -83.41
C ASP A 69 16.12 -7.42 -82.39
N THR A 70 14.90 -6.98 -82.69
CA THR A 70 14.04 -6.16 -81.79
C THR A 70 12.83 -6.91 -81.22
N GLY A 71 12.70 -8.21 -81.48
CA GLY A 71 11.61 -9.07 -80.98
C GLY A 71 10.39 -9.19 -81.91
N GLY A 72 10.41 -8.55 -83.07
CA GLY A 72 9.35 -8.68 -84.09
C GLY A 72 9.40 -10.04 -84.80
N VAL A 73 8.25 -10.66 -85.05
CA VAL A 73 8.19 -11.99 -85.66
C VAL A 73 8.47 -11.91 -87.16
N SER A 74 9.54 -12.55 -87.62
CA SER A 74 9.96 -12.55 -89.03
C SER A 74 9.38 -13.73 -89.82
N GLU A 75 9.35 -14.92 -89.21
CA GLU A 75 8.87 -16.14 -89.83
C GLU A 75 8.36 -17.10 -88.76
N VAL A 76 7.22 -17.75 -89.01
CA VAL A 76 6.70 -18.83 -88.18
C VAL A 76 6.45 -20.06 -89.06
N TYR A 77 6.99 -21.18 -88.64
CA TYR A 77 6.66 -22.48 -89.22
C TYR A 77 6.32 -23.46 -88.09
N ILE A 78 5.42 -24.37 -88.40
CA ILE A 78 5.01 -25.43 -87.48
C ILE A 78 5.56 -26.75 -88.01
N VAL A 79 6.15 -27.54 -87.11
CA VAL A 79 6.48 -28.93 -87.39
C VAL A 79 5.41 -29.76 -86.72
N ASN A 80 4.62 -30.44 -87.54
CA ASN A 80 3.59 -31.35 -87.07
C ASN A 80 4.15 -32.77 -87.08
N ARG A 81 3.95 -33.50 -85.98
CA ARG A 81 4.25 -34.92 -85.86
C ARG A 81 2.95 -35.70 -85.71
N PHE A 82 2.81 -36.75 -86.50
CA PHE A 82 1.74 -37.73 -86.39
C PHE A 82 2.32 -39.13 -86.15
N LYS A 83 1.73 -39.89 -85.23
CA LYS A 83 2.02 -41.31 -85.09
C LYS A 83 1.25 -42.11 -86.16
N PRO A 84 1.76 -43.27 -86.62
CA PRO A 84 1.03 -44.14 -87.53
C PRO A 84 -0.33 -44.53 -86.95
N PHE A 85 -1.41 -44.41 -87.74
CA PHE A 85 -2.76 -44.74 -87.28
C PHE A 85 -3.57 -45.46 -88.38
N GLY A 86 -3.31 -46.76 -88.54
CA GLY A 86 -3.94 -47.61 -89.57
C GLY A 86 -3.54 -47.22 -91.00
N ASP A 87 -4.21 -47.81 -92.00
CA ASP A 87 -3.95 -47.56 -93.44
C ASP A 87 -4.73 -46.36 -94.00
N ALA A 88 -5.53 -45.68 -93.16
CA ALA A 88 -6.36 -44.55 -93.58
C ALA A 88 -5.56 -43.23 -93.52
N PRO A 89 -5.68 -42.36 -94.52
CA PRO A 89 -5.04 -41.05 -94.47
C PRO A 89 -5.64 -40.19 -93.35
N LEU A 90 -4.83 -39.34 -92.73
CA LEU A 90 -5.23 -38.42 -91.66
C LEU A 90 -5.51 -37.01 -92.20
N LYS A 91 -6.41 -36.29 -91.55
CA LYS A 91 -6.72 -34.87 -91.81
C LYS A 91 -5.97 -34.01 -90.82
N ASP A 92 -5.36 -32.95 -91.34
CA ASP A 92 -4.82 -31.87 -90.53
C ASP A 92 -5.29 -30.52 -91.06
N TYR A 93 -5.80 -29.67 -90.17
CA TYR A 93 -6.24 -28.33 -90.51
C TYR A 93 -5.15 -27.32 -90.19
N GLY A 94 -4.86 -26.45 -91.14
CA GLY A 94 -3.97 -25.32 -90.94
C GLY A 94 -3.87 -24.44 -92.17
N THR A 95 -3.53 -23.17 -91.97
CA THR A 95 -3.43 -22.19 -93.06
C THR A 95 -1.98 -21.95 -93.41
N TYR A 96 -1.47 -22.71 -94.38
CA TYR A 96 -0.07 -22.69 -94.78
C TYR A 96 0.16 -21.97 -96.12
N SER A 97 1.32 -21.33 -96.25
CA SER A 97 1.83 -20.75 -97.50
C SER A 97 2.65 -21.76 -98.31
N ASP A 98 3.30 -22.70 -97.63
CA ASP A 98 4.07 -23.81 -98.19
C ASP A 98 4.07 -24.98 -97.20
N THR A 99 4.12 -26.21 -97.70
CA THR A 99 4.21 -27.42 -96.89
C THR A 99 5.30 -28.35 -97.44
N LYS A 100 6.14 -28.88 -96.54
CA LYS A 100 7.26 -29.73 -96.89
C LYS A 100 7.31 -30.95 -95.99
N PRO A 101 7.22 -32.19 -96.53
CA PRO A 101 7.48 -33.39 -95.75
C PRO A 101 8.94 -33.40 -95.27
N LEU A 102 9.15 -33.81 -94.02
CA LEU A 102 10.48 -33.96 -93.41
C LEU A 102 10.88 -35.44 -93.28
N THR A 103 9.97 -36.35 -93.58
CA THR A 103 10.19 -37.80 -93.60
C THR A 103 10.18 -38.36 -95.02
N ASP A 104 11.03 -39.36 -95.26
CA ASP A 104 11.17 -40.00 -96.58
C ASP A 104 10.02 -40.97 -96.93
N THR A 105 9.26 -41.40 -95.92
CA THR A 105 8.11 -42.31 -96.03
C THR A 105 6.81 -41.57 -95.68
N GLY A 106 5.89 -41.46 -96.63
CA GLY A 106 4.60 -40.75 -96.48
C GLY A 106 4.45 -39.53 -97.39
N SER A 107 3.28 -38.90 -97.40
CA SER A 107 3.02 -37.69 -98.20
C SER A 107 2.07 -36.71 -97.53
N VAL A 108 2.25 -35.41 -97.81
CA VAL A 108 1.34 -34.33 -97.39
C VAL A 108 0.80 -33.64 -98.63
N LYS A 109 -0.53 -33.60 -98.78
CA LYS A 109 -1.19 -32.97 -99.93
C LYS A 109 -2.34 -32.08 -99.45
N GLN A 110 -2.46 -30.90 -100.04
CA GLN A 110 -3.61 -30.02 -99.81
C GLN A 110 -4.83 -30.53 -100.60
N GLU A 111 -5.92 -30.86 -99.91
CA GLU A 111 -7.23 -31.12 -100.52
C GLU A 111 -8.26 -30.15 -99.92
N GLY A 112 -8.66 -29.13 -100.68
CA GLY A 112 -9.63 -28.13 -100.22
C GLY A 112 -9.10 -27.31 -99.03
N ASP A 113 -9.83 -27.35 -97.91
CA ASP A 113 -9.57 -26.56 -96.70
C ASP A 113 -8.71 -27.27 -95.65
N HIS A 114 -8.19 -28.46 -95.95
CA HIS A 114 -7.35 -29.25 -95.06
C HIS A 114 -6.23 -29.98 -95.82
N LEU A 115 -5.27 -30.49 -95.06
CA LEU A 115 -4.22 -31.36 -95.54
C LEU A 115 -4.60 -32.82 -95.34
N ILE A 116 -4.29 -33.64 -96.34
CA ILE A 116 -4.34 -35.09 -96.28
C ILE A 116 -2.93 -35.60 -96.03
N ILE A 117 -2.77 -36.35 -94.95
CA ILE A 117 -1.50 -36.89 -94.45
C ILE A 117 -1.53 -38.41 -94.60
N GLU A 118 -0.62 -38.95 -95.40
CA GLU A 118 -0.40 -40.39 -95.51
C GLU A 118 0.80 -40.74 -94.64
N THR A 119 0.57 -41.38 -93.49
CA THR A 119 1.64 -41.84 -92.60
C THR A 119 2.18 -43.19 -93.09
N GLY A 120 3.49 -43.40 -93.06
CA GLY A 120 4.10 -44.72 -93.27
C GLY A 120 4.06 -45.60 -92.01
N GLU A 121 4.96 -46.58 -91.91
CA GLU A 121 5.10 -47.45 -90.72
C GLU A 121 5.73 -46.75 -89.48
N SER A 122 6.14 -45.49 -89.61
CA SER A 122 6.80 -44.69 -88.56
C SER A 122 6.19 -43.29 -88.44
N ASP A 123 6.52 -42.57 -87.37
CA ASP A 123 6.10 -41.18 -87.17
C ASP A 123 6.35 -40.35 -88.43
N PHE A 124 5.31 -39.65 -88.88
CA PHE A 124 5.37 -38.76 -90.03
C PHE A 124 5.54 -37.32 -89.56
N TYR A 125 6.50 -36.61 -90.16
CA TYR A 125 6.77 -35.21 -89.86
C TYR A 125 6.61 -34.38 -91.12
N TYR A 126 5.90 -33.27 -91.01
CA TYR A 126 5.91 -32.26 -92.05
C TYR A 126 6.03 -30.86 -91.44
N GLN A 127 6.69 -29.98 -92.19
CA GLN A 127 6.80 -28.57 -91.88
C GLN A 127 5.75 -27.80 -92.68
N GLY A 128 4.92 -27.03 -92.01
CA GLY A 128 4.01 -26.05 -92.62
C GLY A 128 4.49 -24.64 -92.33
N LYS A 129 4.75 -23.83 -93.36
CA LYS A 129 5.02 -22.40 -93.18
C LYS A 129 3.70 -21.65 -93.08
N LEU A 130 3.39 -21.06 -91.92
CA LEU A 130 2.09 -20.42 -91.68
C LEU A 130 1.90 -19.16 -92.55
N LYS A 131 0.66 -18.84 -92.94
CA LYS A 131 0.35 -17.55 -93.59
C LYS A 131 0.34 -16.38 -92.61
N SER A 132 0.06 -16.64 -91.33
CA SER A 132 0.12 -15.65 -90.25
C SER A 132 1.38 -15.87 -89.42
N ASN A 133 2.06 -14.77 -89.09
CA ASN A 133 3.24 -14.78 -88.22
C ASN A 133 2.90 -14.33 -86.78
N THR A 134 1.63 -14.36 -86.38
CA THR A 134 1.20 -13.92 -85.03
C THR A 134 1.47 -15.01 -84.00
N LEU A 135 2.15 -14.67 -82.89
CA LEU A 135 2.41 -15.58 -81.75
C LEU A 135 1.57 -15.22 -80.52
N PRO A 136 1.40 -16.13 -79.54
CA PRO A 136 0.61 -15.87 -78.33
C PRO A 136 1.20 -14.79 -77.42
N TRP A 137 2.49 -14.52 -77.56
CA TRP A 137 3.18 -13.46 -76.84
C TRP A 137 3.80 -12.46 -77.82
N ARG A 138 3.89 -11.20 -77.36
CA ARG A 138 4.61 -10.13 -78.04
C ARG A 138 5.92 -9.88 -77.30
N PHE A 139 7.01 -9.95 -78.05
CA PHE A 139 8.36 -9.69 -77.55
C PHE A 139 8.82 -8.30 -78.00
N VAL A 140 9.43 -7.55 -77.09
CA VAL A 140 10.08 -6.28 -77.40
C VAL A 140 11.46 -6.29 -76.78
N LEU A 141 12.49 -6.17 -77.62
CA LEU A 141 13.87 -6.03 -77.19
C LEU A 141 14.36 -4.62 -77.53
N SER A 142 14.89 -3.91 -76.54
CA SER A 142 15.56 -2.62 -76.74
C SER A 142 16.95 -2.61 -76.11
N TYR A 143 17.89 -2.03 -76.84
CA TYR A 143 19.30 -1.99 -76.47
C TYR A 143 19.75 -0.56 -76.21
N HIS A 144 20.55 -0.38 -75.16
CA HIS A 144 21.19 0.86 -74.81
C HIS A 144 22.69 0.63 -74.61
N LEU A 145 23.54 1.43 -75.23
CA LEU A 145 24.99 1.44 -75.00
C LEU A 145 25.34 2.76 -74.33
N ASP A 146 26.01 2.69 -73.18
CA ASP A 146 26.37 3.85 -72.34
C ASP A 146 25.16 4.77 -72.05
N GLY A 147 24.00 4.16 -71.82
CA GLY A 147 22.73 4.84 -71.54
C GLY A 147 22.02 5.45 -72.76
N GLN A 148 22.58 5.35 -73.97
CA GLN A 148 21.93 5.82 -75.20
C GLN A 148 21.31 4.67 -75.97
N ARG A 149 20.09 4.84 -76.48
CA ARG A 149 19.41 3.83 -77.29
C ARG A 149 20.15 3.64 -78.62
N VAL A 150 20.53 2.39 -78.92
CA VAL A 150 21.29 2.02 -80.13
C VAL A 150 20.51 1.02 -80.98
N LYS A 151 20.83 0.95 -82.28
CA LYS A 151 20.28 -0.09 -83.15
C LYS A 151 21.11 -1.36 -83.00
N PRO A 152 20.51 -2.56 -83.13
CA PRO A 152 21.26 -3.81 -82.94
C PRO A 152 22.41 -3.98 -83.94
N ALA A 153 22.28 -3.49 -85.17
CA ALA A 153 23.36 -3.49 -86.16
C ALA A 153 24.62 -2.70 -85.72
N ASP A 154 24.46 -1.70 -84.85
CA ASP A 154 25.57 -0.86 -84.35
C ASP A 154 26.27 -1.48 -83.13
N LEU A 155 25.75 -2.60 -82.60
CA LEU A 155 26.34 -3.30 -81.45
C LEU A 155 27.48 -4.25 -81.85
N SER A 156 27.58 -4.62 -83.12
CA SER A 156 28.63 -5.53 -83.61
C SER A 156 30.03 -4.92 -83.41
N GLY A 157 30.83 -5.53 -82.53
CA GLY A 157 32.15 -5.04 -82.15
C GLY A 157 32.12 -3.76 -81.29
N ALA A 158 30.99 -3.45 -80.64
CA ALA A 158 30.89 -2.32 -79.73
C ALA A 158 31.52 -2.62 -78.36
N THR A 159 31.98 -1.58 -77.67
CA THR A 159 32.58 -1.66 -76.34
C THR A 159 31.96 -0.56 -75.47
N GLY A 160 31.51 -0.90 -74.25
CA GLY A 160 30.83 0.01 -73.33
C GLY A 160 29.88 -0.71 -72.37
N GLN A 161 29.00 0.03 -71.69
CA GLN A 161 27.96 -0.53 -70.83
C GLN A 161 26.70 -0.82 -71.63
N LEU A 162 26.40 -2.10 -71.86
CA LEU A 162 25.21 -2.56 -72.56
C LEU A 162 24.06 -2.80 -71.57
N GLU A 163 22.89 -2.24 -71.85
CA GLU A 163 21.61 -2.62 -71.22
C GLU A 163 20.66 -3.17 -72.29
N ILE A 164 20.07 -4.34 -72.02
CA ILE A 164 19.03 -4.97 -72.83
C ILE A 164 17.76 -5.03 -71.99
N ASP A 165 16.74 -4.29 -72.39
CA ASP A 165 15.39 -4.42 -71.84
C ASP A 165 14.61 -5.44 -72.67
N ILE A 166 14.05 -6.45 -72.00
CA ILE A 166 13.26 -7.52 -72.60
C ILE A 166 11.85 -7.45 -72.02
N GLU A 167 10.86 -7.10 -72.84
CA GLU A 167 9.45 -7.14 -72.46
C GLU A 167 8.75 -8.30 -73.16
N VAL A 168 8.06 -9.11 -72.37
CA VAL A 168 7.19 -10.21 -72.84
C VAL A 168 5.78 -9.90 -72.38
N ALA A 169 4.89 -9.64 -73.33
CA ALA A 169 3.49 -9.33 -73.06
C ALA A 169 2.56 -10.33 -73.72
N THR A 170 1.41 -10.59 -73.11
CA THR A 170 0.36 -11.40 -73.73
C THR A 170 -0.12 -10.70 -75.01
N ASN A 171 -0.27 -11.46 -76.11
CA ASN A 171 -0.78 -10.93 -77.37
C ASN A 171 -2.31 -11.06 -77.42
N PRO A 172 -3.06 -9.94 -77.38
CA PRO A 172 -4.51 -9.99 -77.38
C PRO A 172 -5.11 -10.47 -78.71
N GLN A 173 -4.34 -10.47 -79.81
CA GLN A 173 -4.84 -10.92 -81.13
C GLN A 173 -5.17 -12.41 -81.20
N LEU A 174 -4.63 -13.21 -80.28
CA LEU A 174 -4.89 -14.64 -80.18
C LEU A 174 -5.72 -14.98 -78.93
N SER A 175 -6.43 -14.01 -78.37
CA SER A 175 -7.40 -14.24 -77.30
C SER A 175 -8.74 -14.68 -77.88
N ASP A 176 -9.39 -15.65 -77.23
CA ASP A 176 -10.72 -16.12 -77.64
C ASP A 176 -11.74 -14.97 -77.54
N GLU A 177 -12.51 -14.75 -78.61
CA GLU A 177 -13.50 -13.67 -78.72
C GLU A 177 -14.61 -13.75 -77.65
N LYS A 178 -14.86 -14.92 -77.04
CA LYS A 178 -15.93 -15.16 -76.07
C LYS A 178 -15.53 -14.84 -74.63
N ASN A 179 -14.28 -15.08 -74.25
CA ASN A 179 -13.82 -14.94 -72.86
C ASN A 179 -12.62 -14.00 -72.70
N GLY A 180 -12.03 -13.51 -73.80
CA GLY A 180 -10.87 -12.62 -73.78
C GLY A 180 -9.57 -13.28 -73.31
N ILE A 181 -9.52 -14.61 -73.23
CA ILE A 181 -8.39 -15.37 -72.71
C ILE A 181 -7.50 -15.82 -73.87
N ASN A 182 -6.19 -15.57 -73.76
CA ASN A 182 -5.19 -16.19 -74.61
C ASN A 182 -4.83 -17.58 -74.04
N PRO A 183 -5.23 -18.68 -74.69
CA PRO A 183 -5.16 -20.03 -74.09
C PRO A 183 -3.72 -20.49 -73.84
N TRP A 184 -2.78 -20.12 -74.71
CA TRP A 184 -1.37 -20.49 -74.53
C TRP A 184 -0.69 -19.61 -73.47
N ALA A 185 -0.93 -18.30 -73.46
CA ALA A 185 -0.35 -17.40 -72.46
C ALA A 185 -0.86 -17.65 -71.02
N LYS A 186 -2.05 -18.25 -70.87
CA LYS A 186 -2.62 -18.63 -69.57
C LYS A 186 -2.05 -19.94 -69.01
N ASN A 187 -1.53 -20.82 -69.86
CA ASN A 187 -1.18 -22.19 -69.46
C ASN A 187 0.32 -22.52 -69.62
N ASP A 188 1.03 -21.84 -70.52
CA ASP A 188 2.44 -22.12 -70.80
C ASP A 188 3.36 -21.16 -70.04
N LEU A 189 4.36 -21.73 -69.36
CA LEU A 189 5.49 -21.04 -68.77
C LEU A 189 6.50 -20.73 -69.88
N LEU A 190 6.90 -19.47 -70.05
CA LEU A 190 8.00 -19.15 -70.97
C LEU A 190 9.34 -19.17 -70.24
N GLN A 191 10.31 -19.87 -70.81
CA GLN A 191 11.70 -19.84 -70.42
C GLN A 191 12.52 -19.12 -71.49
N LEU A 192 13.11 -17.97 -71.15
CA LEU A 192 14.03 -17.24 -72.02
C LEU A 192 15.46 -17.54 -71.57
N SER A 193 16.33 -17.86 -72.52
CA SER A 193 17.73 -18.20 -72.30
C SER A 193 18.62 -17.39 -73.24
N LEU A 194 19.39 -16.48 -72.66
CA LEU A 194 20.33 -15.60 -73.33
C LEU A 194 21.76 -16.03 -73.00
N THR A 195 22.56 -16.30 -74.04
CA THR A 195 23.96 -16.71 -73.90
C THR A 195 24.87 -15.55 -74.28
N ILE A 196 25.78 -15.15 -73.39
CA ILE A 196 26.80 -14.14 -73.64
C ILE A 196 28.19 -14.78 -73.46
N PRO A 197 29.06 -14.79 -74.48
CA PRO A 197 30.41 -15.32 -74.36
C PRO A 197 31.26 -14.54 -73.33
N ASP A 198 32.06 -15.25 -72.52
CA ASP A 198 32.93 -14.61 -71.51
C ASP A 198 33.99 -13.69 -72.15
N GLU A 199 34.41 -14.00 -73.38
CA GLU A 199 35.44 -13.23 -74.07
C GLU A 199 35.01 -11.79 -74.40
N VAL A 200 33.71 -11.55 -74.54
CA VAL A 200 33.14 -10.23 -74.86
C VAL A 200 32.47 -9.52 -73.68
N CYS A 201 32.41 -10.13 -72.50
CA CYS A 201 31.69 -9.59 -71.34
C CYS A 201 32.49 -9.73 -70.03
N ASP A 202 32.75 -8.62 -69.34
CA ASP A 202 33.43 -8.58 -68.04
C ASP A 202 32.49 -8.87 -66.87
N GLU A 203 31.32 -8.22 -66.85
CA GLU A 203 30.36 -8.29 -65.75
C GLU A 203 28.94 -8.35 -66.30
N LEU A 204 28.24 -9.47 -66.08
CA LEU A 204 26.83 -9.66 -66.43
C LEU A 204 25.94 -9.59 -65.18
N LYS A 205 24.89 -8.78 -65.24
CA LYS A 205 23.86 -8.63 -64.21
C LYS A 205 22.48 -8.76 -64.84
N VAL A 206 21.56 -9.40 -64.12
CA VAL A 206 20.17 -9.55 -64.58
C VAL A 206 19.17 -9.18 -63.47
N GLU A 207 18.06 -8.55 -63.86
CA GLU A 207 16.91 -8.30 -63.00
C GLU A 207 15.75 -9.21 -63.43
N GLY A 208 15.20 -9.97 -62.49
CA GLY A 208 14.09 -10.90 -62.75
C GLY A 208 14.50 -12.24 -63.39
N GLY A 209 15.79 -12.59 -63.37
CA GLY A 209 16.32 -13.86 -63.88
C GLY A 209 17.49 -14.39 -63.05
N SER A 210 18.06 -15.51 -63.48
CA SER A 210 19.24 -16.14 -62.88
C SER A 210 20.38 -16.25 -63.89
N ILE A 211 21.63 -16.18 -63.41
CA ILE A 211 22.83 -16.35 -64.23
C ILE A 211 23.51 -17.66 -63.84
N ALA A 212 23.96 -18.41 -64.83
CA ALA A 212 24.78 -19.61 -64.65
C ALA A 212 26.02 -19.56 -65.55
N GLN A 213 27.15 -20.08 -65.06
CA GLN A 213 28.36 -20.25 -65.86
C GLN A 213 28.28 -21.56 -66.65
N ALA A 214 28.49 -21.52 -67.97
CA ALA A 214 28.45 -22.66 -68.86
C ALA A 214 29.68 -22.69 -69.78
N GLY A 215 30.79 -23.26 -69.29
CA GLY A 215 32.06 -23.28 -70.02
C GLY A 215 32.63 -21.88 -70.18
N SER A 216 32.86 -21.47 -71.44
CA SER A 216 33.32 -20.12 -71.83
C SER A 216 32.19 -19.11 -72.07
N ASN A 217 30.97 -19.41 -71.60
CA ASN A 217 29.78 -18.57 -71.77
C ASN A 217 29.07 -18.35 -70.44
N GLN A 218 28.39 -17.22 -70.31
CA GLN A 218 27.42 -16.92 -69.26
C GLN A 218 26.00 -17.05 -69.82
N LEU A 219 25.17 -17.82 -69.11
CA LEU A 219 23.77 -18.06 -69.47
C LEU A 219 22.85 -17.31 -68.51
N ALA A 220 22.08 -16.35 -69.03
CA ALA A 220 21.01 -15.69 -68.31
C ALA A 220 19.66 -16.38 -68.63
N THR A 221 18.96 -16.87 -67.60
CA THR A 221 17.67 -17.54 -67.73
C THR A 221 16.56 -16.74 -67.03
N PHE A 222 15.44 -16.53 -67.72
CA PHE A 222 14.26 -15.84 -67.21
C PHE A 222 13.03 -16.72 -67.34
N LEU A 223 12.11 -16.62 -66.38
CA LEU A 223 10.84 -17.33 -66.38
C LEU A 223 9.68 -16.33 -66.41
N VAL A 224 8.76 -16.49 -67.35
CA VAL A 224 7.49 -15.75 -67.39
C VAL A 224 6.38 -16.71 -67.02
N PHE A 225 5.80 -16.52 -65.83
CA PHE A 225 4.70 -17.35 -65.35
C PHE A 225 3.43 -17.13 -66.17
N PRO A 226 2.64 -18.20 -66.40
CA PRO A 226 1.38 -18.11 -67.12
C PRO A 226 0.42 -17.10 -66.49
N GLY A 227 -0.40 -16.43 -67.32
CA GLY A 227 -1.41 -15.47 -66.85
C GLY A 227 -0.89 -14.06 -66.55
N SER A 228 0.40 -13.78 -66.74
CA SER A 228 0.95 -12.43 -66.62
C SER A 228 0.57 -11.56 -67.83
N ASP A 229 0.03 -10.36 -67.61
CA ASP A 229 -0.31 -9.42 -68.70
C ASP A 229 0.95 -8.92 -69.44
N SER A 230 1.96 -8.51 -68.68
CA SER A 230 3.27 -8.08 -69.17
C SER A 230 4.35 -8.29 -68.11
N THR A 231 5.48 -8.84 -68.53
CA THR A 231 6.64 -9.09 -67.69
C THR A 231 7.87 -8.46 -68.33
N ARG A 232 8.71 -7.79 -67.54
CA ARG A 232 9.91 -7.10 -68.01
C ARG A 232 11.14 -7.61 -67.28
N PHE A 233 12.20 -7.82 -68.05
CA PHE A 233 13.52 -8.20 -67.57
C PHE A 233 14.56 -7.19 -68.05
N LYS A 234 15.62 -7.03 -67.28
CA LYS A 234 16.78 -6.22 -67.66
C LYS A 234 18.04 -7.04 -67.59
N VAL A 235 18.86 -6.93 -68.63
CA VAL A 235 20.23 -7.45 -68.67
C VAL A 235 21.17 -6.26 -68.73
N ARG A 236 22.20 -6.23 -67.87
CA ARG A 236 23.28 -5.23 -67.91
C ARG A 236 24.61 -5.95 -68.05
N ALA A 237 25.43 -5.51 -68.99
CA ALA A 237 26.72 -6.13 -69.29
C ALA A 237 27.78 -5.07 -69.59
N ASP A 238 28.97 -5.20 -69.01
CA ASP A 238 30.16 -4.47 -69.46
C ASP A 238 30.79 -5.25 -70.62
N VAL A 239 30.67 -4.73 -71.85
CA VAL A 239 31.00 -5.47 -73.08
C VAL A 239 32.20 -4.90 -73.83
N ARG A 240 32.93 -5.77 -74.55
CA ARG A 240 34.07 -5.43 -75.43
C ARG A 240 34.04 -6.26 -76.70
N ASP A 241 34.22 -5.62 -77.85
CA ASP A 241 34.09 -6.24 -79.18
C ASP A 241 32.82 -7.12 -79.31
N PHE A 242 31.69 -6.57 -78.84
CA PHE A 242 30.48 -7.32 -78.56
C PHE A 242 29.91 -8.09 -79.77
N TYR A 243 29.54 -9.34 -79.53
CA TYR A 243 28.64 -10.12 -80.37
C TYR A 243 27.73 -10.96 -79.47
N MET A 244 26.58 -11.38 -79.98
CA MET A 244 25.58 -12.09 -79.20
C MET A 244 24.93 -13.19 -80.04
N PRO A 245 25.07 -14.46 -79.65
CA PRO A 245 24.26 -15.55 -80.22
C PRO A 245 22.76 -15.27 -80.09
N SER A 246 21.95 -16.01 -80.85
CA SER A 246 20.49 -15.90 -80.73
C SER A 246 20.02 -16.24 -79.31
N MET A 247 19.09 -15.45 -78.79
CA MET A 247 18.38 -15.78 -77.56
C MET A 247 17.35 -16.86 -77.86
N GLN A 248 17.32 -17.90 -77.05
CA GLN A 248 16.34 -19.00 -77.15
C GLN A 248 15.16 -18.72 -76.21
N ILE A 249 13.95 -18.98 -76.67
CA ILE A 249 12.73 -18.86 -75.87
C ILE A 249 11.91 -20.13 -76.06
N ALA A 250 11.59 -20.82 -74.97
CA ALA A 250 10.78 -22.02 -74.98
C ALA A 250 9.49 -21.81 -74.20
N GLY A 251 8.34 -22.18 -74.78
CA GLY A 251 7.08 -22.32 -74.04
C GLY A 251 6.93 -23.75 -73.53
N LEU A 252 6.74 -23.89 -72.23
CA LEU A 252 6.66 -25.17 -71.52
C LEU A 252 5.29 -25.28 -70.82
N PRO A 253 4.51 -26.35 -71.04
CA PRO A 253 3.26 -26.55 -70.31
C PRO A 253 3.52 -26.82 -68.82
N MET A 254 2.73 -26.20 -67.93
CA MET A 254 2.92 -26.28 -66.48
C MET A 254 1.85 -27.17 -65.81
N ASN A 255 2.28 -28.24 -65.12
CA ASN A 255 1.44 -29.04 -64.22
C ASN A 255 2.01 -28.95 -62.78
N MET A 256 1.20 -28.54 -61.80
CA MET A 256 1.57 -28.54 -60.38
C MET A 256 0.72 -29.52 -59.58
N ASP A 257 1.37 -30.29 -58.69
CA ASP A 257 0.74 -31.24 -57.77
C ASP A 257 0.94 -30.73 -56.33
N ILE A 258 -0.03 -29.98 -55.79
CA ILE A 258 -0.06 -29.53 -54.38
C ILE A 258 -1.46 -29.85 -53.84
N SER A 259 -1.56 -30.71 -52.82
CA SER A 259 -2.83 -31.05 -52.17
C SER A 259 -3.16 -30.09 -51.02
N VAL A 260 -4.43 -29.70 -50.92
CA VAL A 260 -4.96 -28.83 -49.86
C VAL A 260 -5.03 -29.56 -48.51
N ASP A 261 -5.12 -30.89 -48.55
CA ASP A 261 -5.24 -31.76 -47.37
C ASP A 261 -4.01 -31.67 -46.44
N ASP A 262 -2.80 -31.52 -46.99
CA ASP A 262 -1.57 -31.40 -46.20
C ASP A 262 -1.50 -30.09 -45.41
N PHE A 263 -2.21 -29.05 -45.86
CA PHE A 263 -2.24 -27.74 -45.18
C PHE A 263 -3.29 -27.70 -44.06
N LEU A 264 -4.42 -28.41 -44.23
CA LEU A 264 -5.50 -28.48 -43.24
C LEU A 264 -5.13 -29.32 -42.00
N ALA A 265 -4.18 -30.26 -42.13
CA ALA A 265 -3.68 -31.08 -41.03
C ALA A 265 -3.02 -30.28 -39.88
N LEU A 266 -2.60 -29.04 -40.14
CA LEU A 266 -2.05 -28.14 -39.11
C LEU A 266 -3.12 -27.61 -38.12
N SER A 267 -4.41 -27.67 -38.49
CA SER A 267 -5.50 -27.20 -37.63
C SER A 267 -5.98 -28.23 -36.60
N ASP A 268 -5.59 -29.50 -36.74
CA ASP A 268 -5.91 -30.59 -35.81
C ASP A 268 -4.77 -30.92 -34.83
N ASP A 269 -3.75 -30.05 -34.75
CA ASP A 269 -2.56 -30.25 -33.90
C ASP A 269 -2.91 -30.18 -32.40
N GLU A 270 -2.54 -31.21 -31.63
CA GLU A 270 -2.75 -31.27 -30.17
C GLU A 270 -2.07 -30.10 -29.45
N ASP A 271 -0.97 -29.58 -29.99
CA ASP A 271 -0.23 -28.47 -29.40
C ASP A 271 -1.04 -27.16 -29.39
N LEU A 272 -1.90 -26.96 -30.40
CA LEU A 272 -2.74 -25.76 -30.50
C LEU A 272 -3.87 -25.78 -29.46
N LYS A 273 -4.47 -26.95 -29.24
CA LYS A 273 -5.48 -27.16 -28.19
C LYS A 273 -4.87 -27.02 -26.80
N ALA A 274 -3.68 -27.57 -26.57
CA ALA A 274 -2.96 -27.40 -25.32
C ALA A 274 -2.63 -25.93 -25.03
N LEU A 275 -2.32 -25.13 -26.06
CA LEU A 275 -2.14 -23.69 -25.92
C LEU A 275 -3.44 -22.99 -25.53
N GLN A 276 -4.57 -23.31 -26.19
CA GLN A 276 -5.89 -22.74 -25.86
C GLN A 276 -6.29 -23.03 -24.41
N GLU A 277 -6.16 -24.28 -23.97
CA GLU A 277 -6.44 -24.70 -22.59
C GLU A 277 -5.51 -24.01 -21.58
N GLY A 278 -4.21 -23.91 -21.91
CA GLY A 278 -3.24 -23.23 -21.05
C GLY A 278 -3.54 -21.74 -20.87
N VAL A 279 -3.94 -21.04 -21.94
CA VAL A 279 -4.35 -19.63 -21.87
C VAL A 279 -5.67 -19.49 -21.10
N ALA A 280 -6.65 -20.38 -21.31
CA ALA A 280 -7.90 -20.37 -20.57
C ALA A 280 -7.69 -20.53 -19.06
N GLN A 281 -6.86 -21.49 -18.64
CA GLN A 281 -6.52 -21.69 -17.22
C GLN A 281 -5.82 -20.49 -16.62
N LEU A 282 -4.91 -19.85 -17.37
CA LEU A 282 -4.22 -18.66 -16.90
C LEU A 282 -5.17 -17.47 -16.76
N HIS A 283 -6.10 -17.30 -17.71
CA HIS A 283 -7.16 -16.29 -17.68
C HIS A 283 -8.07 -16.48 -16.45
N GLU A 284 -8.62 -17.69 -16.24
CA GLU A 284 -9.44 -18.00 -15.07
C GLU A 284 -8.68 -17.80 -13.75
N GLY A 285 -7.41 -18.21 -13.70
CA GLY A 285 -6.55 -18.01 -12.54
C GLY A 285 -6.30 -16.52 -12.23
N SER A 286 -6.17 -15.68 -13.26
CA SER A 286 -6.01 -14.23 -13.10
C SER A 286 -7.28 -13.52 -12.63
N LEU A 287 -8.47 -13.96 -13.09
CA LEU A 287 -9.76 -13.49 -12.58
C LEU A 287 -9.94 -13.86 -11.11
N ALA A 288 -9.67 -15.12 -10.75
CA ALA A 288 -9.76 -15.58 -9.36
C ALA A 288 -8.80 -14.82 -8.43
N LEU A 289 -7.60 -14.47 -8.92
CA LEU A 289 -6.66 -13.63 -8.18
C LEU A 289 -7.19 -12.20 -7.99
N ALA A 290 -7.76 -11.59 -9.04
CA ALA A 290 -8.36 -10.27 -8.96
C ALA A 290 -9.51 -10.24 -7.93
N ASP A 291 -10.43 -11.21 -8.01
CA ASP A 291 -11.55 -11.35 -7.07
C ASP A 291 -11.06 -11.53 -5.62
N GLY A 292 -10.05 -12.39 -5.40
CA GLY A 292 -9.45 -12.59 -4.09
C GLY A 292 -8.82 -11.32 -3.51
N LEU A 293 -8.21 -10.48 -4.36
CA LEU A 293 -7.65 -9.19 -3.95
C LEU A 293 -8.74 -8.14 -3.66
N PHE A 294 -9.88 -8.18 -4.37
CA PHE A 294 -11.05 -7.35 -4.05
C PHE A 294 -11.66 -7.70 -2.69
N GLU A 295 -11.81 -9.00 -2.38
CA GLU A 295 -12.29 -9.43 -1.06
C GLU A 295 -11.29 -9.08 0.05
N LEU A 296 -9.98 -9.23 -0.19
CA LEU A 296 -8.94 -8.79 0.74
C LEU A 296 -9.00 -7.28 1.00
N LYS A 297 -9.22 -6.47 -0.04
CA LYS A 297 -9.41 -5.02 0.08
C LYS A 297 -10.62 -4.70 0.94
N LYS A 298 -11.76 -5.34 0.69
CA LYS A 298 -13.00 -5.14 1.45
C LYS A 298 -12.83 -5.49 2.94
N GLY A 299 -12.28 -6.66 3.24
CA GLY A 299 -11.98 -7.05 4.63
C GLY A 299 -10.98 -6.10 5.30
N GLY A 300 -10.05 -5.54 4.53
CA GLY A 300 -9.16 -4.50 5.02
C GLY A 300 -9.88 -3.17 5.31
N GLU A 301 -10.83 -2.73 4.47
CA GLU A 301 -11.63 -1.53 4.74
C GLU A 301 -12.43 -1.68 6.05
N GLU A 302 -12.96 -2.88 6.33
CA GLU A 302 -13.60 -3.20 7.61
C GLU A 302 -12.63 -3.08 8.80
N LEU A 303 -11.41 -3.64 8.67
CA LEU A 303 -10.38 -3.50 9.70
C LEU A 303 -9.96 -2.04 9.89
N GLN A 304 -9.87 -1.26 8.82
CA GLN A 304 -9.56 0.17 8.89
C GLN A 304 -10.65 0.95 9.63
N SER A 305 -11.93 0.59 9.43
CA SER A 305 -13.02 1.13 10.22
C SER A 305 -12.86 0.79 11.71
N GLY A 306 -12.56 -0.48 12.04
CA GLY A 306 -12.33 -0.90 13.42
C GLY A 306 -11.14 -0.18 14.09
N LEU A 307 -10.08 0.11 13.34
CA LEU A 307 -8.95 0.92 13.83
C LEU A 307 -9.35 2.38 14.09
N ASN A 308 -10.23 2.97 13.29
CA ASN A 308 -10.78 4.30 13.55
C ASN A 308 -11.63 4.32 14.83
N ASP A 309 -12.46 3.30 15.03
CA ASP A 309 -13.27 3.18 16.23
C ASP A 309 -12.41 3.00 17.48
N LEU A 310 -11.35 2.18 17.39
CA LEU A 310 -10.39 1.99 18.48
C LEU A 310 -9.63 3.29 18.82
N ALA A 311 -9.20 4.07 17.82
CA ALA A 311 -8.54 5.35 18.03
C ALA A 311 -9.47 6.36 18.72
N ARG A 312 -10.73 6.42 18.29
CA ARG A 312 -11.77 7.27 18.88
C ARG A 312 -12.07 6.88 20.33
N GLY A 313 -12.29 5.60 20.62
CA GLY A 313 -12.53 5.11 21.99
C GLY A 313 -11.35 5.39 22.91
N GLY A 314 -10.11 5.24 22.43
CA GLY A 314 -8.93 5.60 23.21
C GLY A 314 -8.81 7.12 23.46
N ALA A 315 -9.21 7.96 22.51
CA ALA A 315 -9.25 9.42 22.70
C ALA A 315 -10.29 9.83 23.75
N GLU A 316 -11.48 9.22 23.71
CA GLU A 316 -12.54 9.42 24.70
C GLU A 316 -12.07 8.97 26.11
N LEU A 317 -11.41 7.81 26.22
CA LEU A 317 -10.84 7.32 27.47
C LEU A 317 -9.76 8.27 28.03
N SER A 318 -8.89 8.80 27.15
CA SER A 318 -7.89 9.79 27.52
C SER A 318 -8.54 11.07 28.08
N GLU A 319 -9.58 11.57 27.42
CA GLU A 319 -10.28 12.77 27.83
C GLU A 319 -10.99 12.57 29.18
N GLY A 320 -11.67 11.43 29.36
CA GLY A 320 -12.27 11.06 30.65
C GLY A 320 -11.23 10.98 31.78
N GLY A 321 -10.06 10.43 31.50
CA GLY A 321 -8.96 10.39 32.47
C GLY A 321 -8.37 11.78 32.78
N ASP A 322 -8.24 12.68 31.80
CA ASP A 322 -7.82 14.08 32.03
C ASP A 322 -8.83 14.81 32.94
N LYS A 323 -10.14 14.54 32.79
CA LYS A 323 -11.18 15.12 33.65
C LYS A 323 -11.16 14.57 35.06
N LEU A 324 -10.98 13.27 35.23
CA LEU A 324 -10.77 12.67 36.56
C LEU A 324 -9.51 13.24 37.23
N ALA A 325 -8.44 13.50 36.47
CA ALA A 325 -7.26 14.16 37.01
C ALA A 325 -7.57 15.59 37.46
N GLY A 326 -8.43 16.30 36.73
CA GLY A 326 -9.02 17.58 37.14
C GLY A 326 -9.78 17.50 38.47
N GLY A 327 -10.71 16.56 38.61
CA GLY A 327 -11.48 16.36 39.86
C GLY A 327 -10.59 15.97 41.05
N ILE A 328 -9.59 15.09 40.84
CA ILE A 328 -8.61 14.74 41.88
C ILE A 328 -7.76 15.96 42.28
N ASN A 329 -7.45 16.88 41.36
CA ASN A 329 -6.77 18.13 41.72
C ASN A 329 -7.62 18.98 42.66
N GLN A 330 -8.90 19.17 42.33
CA GLN A 330 -9.84 19.91 43.18
C GLN A 330 -9.95 19.26 44.57
N TYR A 331 -10.00 17.93 44.63
CA TYR A 331 -9.98 17.19 45.90
C TYR A 331 -8.69 17.43 46.69
N ILE A 332 -7.52 17.35 46.05
CA ILE A 332 -6.23 17.60 46.70
C ILE A 332 -6.17 19.04 47.24
N ASP A 333 -6.65 20.00 46.47
CA ASP A 333 -6.70 21.40 46.88
C ASP A 333 -7.62 21.57 48.10
N GLY A 334 -8.80 20.95 48.10
CA GLY A 334 -9.71 20.97 49.25
C GLY A 334 -9.15 20.28 50.50
N VAL A 335 -8.44 19.15 50.34
CA VAL A 335 -7.71 18.48 51.45
C VAL A 335 -6.60 19.38 51.99
N LYS A 336 -5.93 20.14 51.13
CA LYS A 336 -4.88 21.08 51.53
C LYS A 336 -5.43 22.26 52.32
N GLU A 337 -6.53 22.85 51.88
CA GLU A 337 -7.21 23.93 52.62
C GLU A 337 -7.68 23.46 54.00
N LEU A 338 -8.29 22.27 54.07
CA LEU A 338 -8.65 21.63 55.32
C LEU A 338 -7.43 21.42 56.23
N LEU A 339 -6.33 20.91 55.67
CA LEU A 339 -5.08 20.72 56.41
C LEU A 339 -4.50 22.02 56.96
N ASP A 340 -4.52 23.09 56.17
CA ASP A 340 -4.04 24.40 56.58
C ASP A 340 -4.90 24.93 57.75
N GLY A 341 -6.22 24.79 57.67
CA GLY A 341 -7.15 25.16 58.75
C GLY A 341 -6.95 24.33 60.03
N ILE A 342 -6.80 23.01 59.91
CA ILE A 342 -6.49 22.12 61.04
C ILE A 342 -5.14 22.48 61.65
N SER A 343 -4.12 22.77 60.84
CA SER A 343 -2.78 23.12 61.31
C SER A 343 -2.76 24.43 62.08
N GLN A 344 -3.47 25.46 61.60
CA GLN A 344 -3.65 26.72 62.33
C GLN A 344 -4.38 26.50 63.66
N THR A 345 -5.43 25.68 63.67
CA THR A 345 -6.20 25.32 64.87
C THR A 345 -5.35 24.54 65.87
N TYR A 346 -4.52 23.61 65.39
CA TYR A 346 -3.55 22.87 66.19
C TYR A 346 -2.48 23.79 66.82
N GLN A 347 -1.94 24.75 66.06
CA GLN A 347 -1.03 25.75 66.62
C GLN A 347 -1.71 26.62 67.69
N GLY A 348 -3.00 26.91 67.52
CA GLY A 348 -3.82 27.57 68.53
C GLY A 348 -3.95 26.75 69.82
N SER A 349 -4.13 25.42 69.70
CA SER A 349 -4.22 24.54 70.87
C SER A 349 -2.87 24.33 71.58
N GLU A 350 -1.75 24.35 70.86
CA GLU A 350 -0.40 24.40 71.45
C GLU A 350 -0.20 25.67 72.30
N LYS A 351 -0.63 26.83 71.79
CA LYS A 351 -0.62 28.09 72.56
C LYS A 351 -1.53 28.02 73.78
N LEU A 352 -2.69 27.38 73.66
CA LEU A 352 -3.61 27.18 74.79
C LEU A 352 -2.98 26.28 75.87
N VAL A 353 -2.29 25.20 75.49
CA VAL A 353 -1.55 24.34 76.44
C VAL A 353 -0.44 25.14 77.13
N ALA A 354 0.36 25.90 76.39
CA ALA A 354 1.43 26.71 76.97
C ALA A 354 0.88 27.76 77.97
N ALA A 355 -0.21 28.43 77.62
CA ALA A 355 -0.89 29.36 78.53
C ALA A 355 -1.49 28.63 79.75
N ALA A 356 -1.96 27.40 79.58
CA ALA A 356 -2.51 26.59 80.66
C ALA A 356 -1.42 26.16 81.64
N ASP A 357 -0.23 25.85 81.13
CA ASP A 357 0.99 25.59 81.90
C ASP A 357 1.46 26.82 82.70
N GLU A 358 1.40 28.01 82.10
CA GLU A 358 1.75 29.27 82.78
C GLU A 358 0.74 29.59 83.88
N PHE A 359 -0.55 29.47 83.60
CA PHE A 359 -1.62 29.67 84.59
C PHE A 359 -1.53 28.67 85.75
N ALA A 360 -1.23 27.40 85.42
CA ALA A 360 -0.91 26.35 86.37
C ALA A 360 0.22 26.74 87.36
N LYS A 361 1.27 27.40 86.87
CA LYS A 361 2.39 27.91 87.70
C LYS A 361 1.97 29.14 88.51
N GLY A 362 1.12 30.00 87.97
CA GLY A 362 0.57 31.16 88.69
C GLY A 362 -0.18 30.74 89.96
N PHE A 363 -0.94 29.64 89.90
CA PHE A 363 -1.54 29.06 91.10
C PHE A 363 -0.50 28.59 92.13
N GLU A 364 0.62 28.00 91.72
CA GLU A 364 1.67 27.55 92.65
C GLU A 364 2.36 28.74 93.35
N GLN A 365 2.37 29.91 92.70
CA GLN A 365 2.93 31.16 93.23
C GLN A 365 1.93 31.94 94.09
N LEU A 366 0.63 31.62 94.03
CA LEU A 366 -0.40 32.23 94.87
C LEU A 366 -0.32 31.65 96.30
N ASP A 367 0.48 32.29 97.14
CA ASP A 367 0.71 31.91 98.54
C ASP A 367 -0.07 32.81 99.51
N ALA A 368 -1.04 32.23 100.23
CA ALA A 368 -1.81 32.90 101.27
C ALA A 368 -1.18 32.76 102.68
N THR A 369 -0.06 32.04 102.81
CA THR A 369 0.56 31.70 104.09
C THR A 369 0.91 32.95 104.90
N GLN A 370 1.48 33.98 104.26
CA GLN A 370 1.84 35.22 104.94
C GLN A 370 0.62 35.98 105.49
N LEU A 371 -0.52 35.94 104.78
CA LEU A 371 -1.77 36.54 105.26
C LEU A 371 -2.31 35.80 106.48
N LEU A 372 -2.40 34.47 106.40
CA LEU A 372 -2.88 33.64 107.50
C LEU A 372 -2.00 33.80 108.74
N GLN A 373 -0.68 33.85 108.56
CA GLN A 373 0.28 34.08 109.65
C GLN A 373 0.13 35.46 110.28
N SER A 374 0.06 36.52 109.48
CA SER A 374 -0.10 37.90 109.98
C SER A 374 -1.44 38.07 110.69
N SER A 375 -2.49 37.39 110.20
CA SER A 375 -3.80 37.41 110.84
C SER A 375 -3.79 36.74 112.22
N ALA A 376 -3.15 35.57 112.31
CA ALA A 376 -2.96 34.89 113.58
C ALA A 376 -2.14 35.73 114.58
N GLN A 377 -1.15 36.49 114.11
CA GLN A 377 -0.36 37.41 114.94
C GLN A 377 -1.19 38.57 115.48
N ILE A 378 -2.07 39.17 114.67
CA ILE A 378 -2.98 40.24 115.12
C ILE A 378 -3.94 39.71 116.19
N ARG A 379 -4.53 38.53 115.97
CA ARG A 379 -5.40 37.89 116.96
C ARG A 379 -4.67 37.67 118.29
N ALA A 380 -3.47 37.12 118.24
CA ALA A 380 -2.64 36.92 119.43
C ALA A 380 -2.29 38.25 120.13
N ALA A 381 -1.99 39.30 119.37
CA ALA A 381 -1.73 40.63 119.92
C ALA A 381 -2.96 41.23 120.60
N LEU A 382 -4.15 41.10 120.00
CA LEU A 382 -5.42 41.57 120.58
C LEU A 382 -5.77 40.80 121.87
N GLU A 383 -5.54 39.48 121.90
CA GLU A 383 -5.71 38.66 123.10
C GLU A 383 -4.75 39.09 124.23
N GLN A 384 -3.48 39.36 123.90
CA GLN A 384 -2.48 39.85 124.87
C GLN A 384 -2.80 41.24 125.41
N ILE A 385 -3.27 42.14 124.56
CA ILE A 385 -3.69 43.49 124.93
C ILE A 385 -4.92 43.44 125.85
N ALA A 386 -5.90 42.59 125.55
CA ALA A 386 -7.08 42.41 126.39
C ALA A 386 -6.69 41.89 127.80
N ALA A 387 -5.81 40.90 127.87
CA ALA A 387 -5.29 40.40 129.15
C ALA A 387 -4.47 41.46 129.91
N GLY A 388 -3.66 42.26 129.21
CA GLY A 388 -2.90 43.36 129.78
C GLY A 388 -3.81 44.45 130.38
N LEU A 389 -4.92 44.77 129.71
CA LEU A 389 -5.91 45.73 130.20
C LEU A 389 -6.63 45.25 131.47
N GLU A 390 -6.90 43.95 131.60
CA GLU A 390 -7.50 43.37 132.81
C GLU A 390 -6.53 43.35 134.00
N ALA A 391 -5.21 43.29 133.74
CA ALA A 391 -4.16 43.19 134.75
C ALA A 391 -3.60 44.54 135.25
N LEU A 392 -4.12 45.68 134.76
CA LEU A 392 -3.58 47.01 135.05
C LEU A 392 -3.64 47.39 136.54
N GLY A 393 -2.46 47.56 137.16
CA GLY A 393 -2.33 48.06 138.52
C GLY A 393 -1.10 48.94 138.78
N SER A 394 -0.16 49.01 137.84
CA SER A 394 1.13 49.70 137.99
C SER A 394 1.55 50.48 136.73
N ALA A 395 2.58 51.32 136.85
CA ALA A 395 3.16 52.04 135.72
C ALA A 395 3.94 51.13 134.74
N GLU A 396 4.42 49.97 135.20
CA GLU A 396 5.11 48.96 134.39
C GLU A 396 4.14 48.22 133.45
N ASP A 397 2.89 48.02 133.91
CA ASP A 397 1.80 47.45 133.10
C ASP A 397 1.45 48.36 131.90
N ILE A 398 1.57 49.68 132.07
CA ILE A 398 1.33 50.67 131.01
C ILE A 398 2.41 50.61 129.92
N GLU A 399 3.69 50.46 130.29
CA GLU A 399 4.77 50.29 129.31
C GLU A 399 4.67 48.95 128.57
N THR A 400 4.24 47.89 129.26
CA THR A 400 3.94 46.58 128.64
C THR A 400 2.80 46.70 127.61
N LEU A 401 1.73 47.41 127.96
CA LEU A 401 0.60 47.66 127.05
C LEU A 401 1.02 48.47 125.80
N LYS A 402 1.90 49.47 125.94
CA LYS A 402 2.45 50.22 124.80
C LYS A 402 3.26 49.34 123.85
N ALA A 403 4.10 48.45 124.40
CA ALA A 403 4.86 47.49 123.59
C ALA A 403 3.94 46.51 122.84
N GLN A 404 2.85 46.05 123.48
CA GLN A 404 1.85 45.21 122.84
C GLN A 404 1.08 45.94 121.73
N LEU A 405 0.74 47.23 121.92
CA LEU A 405 0.13 48.07 120.88
C LEU A 405 1.07 48.29 119.68
N LEU A 406 2.38 48.47 119.90
CA LEU A 406 3.37 48.55 118.83
C LEU A 406 3.49 47.24 118.05
N ASN A 407 3.41 46.09 118.73
CA ASN A 407 3.40 44.78 118.08
C ASN A 407 2.14 44.58 117.23
N LEU A 408 0.98 45.05 117.70
CA LEU A 408 -0.27 45.05 116.94
C LEU A 408 -0.16 45.92 115.67
N GLU A 409 0.45 47.10 115.76
CA GLU A 409 0.70 47.99 114.63
C GLU A 409 1.61 47.33 113.58
N GLN A 410 2.71 46.69 114.00
CA GLN A 410 3.60 45.96 113.09
C GLN A 410 2.90 44.78 112.42
N ALA A 411 2.11 44.00 113.17
CA ALA A 411 1.35 42.87 112.62
C ALA A 411 0.28 43.33 111.62
N ALA A 412 -0.40 44.46 111.88
CA ALA A 412 -1.36 45.05 110.96
C ALA A 412 -0.70 45.62 109.69
N SER A 413 0.48 46.22 109.81
CA SER A 413 1.27 46.66 108.65
C SER A 413 1.73 45.46 107.79
N ALA A 414 2.17 44.37 108.43
CA ALA A 414 2.52 43.12 107.74
C ALA A 414 1.31 42.47 107.05
N LEU A 415 0.14 42.48 107.67
CA LEU A 415 -1.11 42.01 107.06
C LEU A 415 -1.50 42.87 105.84
N SER A 416 -1.40 44.19 105.94
CA SER A 416 -1.66 45.13 104.83
C SER A 416 -0.72 44.88 103.64
N GLN A 417 0.57 44.70 103.90
CA GLN A 417 1.55 44.39 102.85
C GLN A 417 1.31 43.02 102.23
N GLY A 418 1.06 42.00 103.06
CA GLY A 418 0.69 40.65 102.60
C GLY A 418 -0.55 40.68 101.72
N SER A 419 -1.58 41.43 102.12
CA SER A 419 -2.81 41.59 101.34
C SER A 419 -2.59 42.28 100.00
N THR A 420 -1.75 43.32 99.95
CA THR A 420 -1.37 43.97 98.69
C THR A 420 -0.65 43.00 97.75
N ASN A 421 0.27 42.19 98.28
CA ASN A 421 1.00 41.20 97.49
C ASN A 421 0.06 40.12 96.93
N PHE A 422 -0.85 39.60 97.76
CA PHE A 422 -1.83 38.61 97.34
C PHE A 422 -2.83 39.18 96.31
N LYS A 423 -3.26 40.44 96.45
CA LYS A 423 -4.07 41.15 95.46
C LYS A 423 -3.40 41.19 94.09
N ASN A 424 -2.11 41.55 94.06
CA ASN A 424 -1.36 41.62 92.81
C ASN A 424 -1.23 40.23 92.16
N ALA A 425 -0.88 39.20 92.94
CA ALA A 425 -0.79 37.82 92.46
C ALA A 425 -2.15 37.29 91.96
N LEU A 426 -3.24 37.62 92.64
CA LEU A 426 -4.60 37.29 92.21
C LEU A 426 -4.98 38.01 90.91
N GLY A 427 -4.57 39.27 90.73
CA GLY A 427 -4.77 40.03 89.50
C GLY A 427 -4.01 39.45 88.31
N GLU A 428 -2.75 39.02 88.51
CA GLU A 428 -1.98 38.29 87.49
C GLU A 428 -2.65 36.97 87.09
N LEU A 429 -3.16 36.23 88.08
CA LEU A 429 -3.92 35.01 87.84
C LEU A 429 -5.23 35.30 87.08
N ASN A 430 -5.96 36.36 87.43
CA ASN A 430 -7.19 36.75 86.73
C ASN A 430 -6.92 37.14 85.26
N ASN A 431 -5.81 37.83 84.99
CA ASN A 431 -5.36 38.10 83.62
C ASN A 431 -5.02 36.80 82.87
N GLY A 432 -4.37 35.85 83.54
CA GLY A 432 -4.06 34.53 82.98
C GLY A 432 -5.30 33.73 82.55
N VAL A 433 -6.33 33.64 83.41
CA VAL A 433 -7.58 32.94 83.05
C VAL A 433 -8.35 33.67 81.96
N THR A 434 -8.33 35.00 81.94
CA THR A 434 -8.95 35.81 80.87
C THR A 434 -8.27 35.50 79.53
N GLY A 435 -6.94 35.43 79.50
CA GLY A 435 -6.16 35.04 78.33
C GLY A 435 -6.46 33.62 77.86
N LEU A 436 -6.56 32.66 78.79
CA LEU A 436 -6.96 31.29 78.49
C LEU A 436 -8.36 31.20 77.89
N SER A 437 -9.33 31.92 78.46
CA SER A 437 -10.70 31.97 77.97
C SER A 437 -10.76 32.53 76.54
N ALA A 438 -10.01 33.59 76.25
CA ALA A 438 -9.89 34.14 74.90
C ALA A 438 -9.27 33.15 73.91
N LEU A 439 -8.21 32.43 74.30
CA LEU A 439 -7.58 31.39 73.47
C LEU A 439 -8.54 30.22 73.19
N ALA A 440 -9.30 29.77 74.20
CA ALA A 440 -10.28 28.71 74.03
C ALA A 440 -11.46 29.14 73.13
N GLN A 441 -11.91 30.39 73.26
CA GLN A 441 -12.91 30.98 72.36
C GLN A 441 -12.38 31.08 70.92
N GLY A 442 -11.12 31.46 70.74
CA GLY A 442 -10.46 31.47 69.43
C GLY A 442 -10.36 30.07 68.82
N LEU A 443 -10.00 29.07 69.62
CA LEU A 443 -9.94 27.66 69.20
C LEU A 443 -11.32 27.13 68.79
N TYR A 444 -12.36 27.43 69.58
CA TYR A 444 -13.75 27.08 69.25
C TYR A 444 -14.17 27.71 67.92
N ASN A 445 -13.91 29.00 67.72
CA ASN A 445 -14.25 29.69 66.48
C ASN A 445 -13.45 29.14 65.27
N GLY A 446 -12.15 28.90 65.45
CA GLY A 446 -11.29 28.35 64.40
C GLY A 446 -11.73 26.96 63.96
N LEU A 447 -12.04 26.08 64.92
CA LEU A 447 -12.55 24.75 64.62
C LEU A 447 -13.93 24.80 63.94
N GLY A 448 -14.81 25.72 64.36
CA GLY A 448 -16.08 25.99 63.70
C GLY A 448 -15.91 26.48 62.26
N ALA A 449 -14.96 27.37 61.99
CA ALA A 449 -14.65 27.85 60.66
C ALA A 449 -14.14 26.73 59.74
N VAL A 450 -13.26 25.86 60.25
CA VAL A 450 -12.80 24.67 59.52
C VAL A 450 -13.96 23.74 59.16
N ILE A 451 -14.89 23.51 60.09
CA ILE A 451 -16.11 22.71 59.82
C ILE A 451 -16.92 23.35 58.70
N THR A 452 -17.23 24.64 58.79
CA THR A 452 -18.00 25.37 57.77
C THR A 452 -17.34 25.33 56.40
N GLU A 453 -16.01 25.49 56.33
CA GLU A 453 -15.27 25.41 55.08
C GLU A 453 -15.42 24.03 54.43
N VAL A 454 -15.21 22.96 55.20
CA VAL A 454 -15.36 21.59 54.69
C VAL A 454 -16.80 21.29 54.28
N GLU A 455 -17.80 21.77 55.02
CA GLU A 455 -19.21 21.62 54.66
C GLU A 455 -19.56 22.34 53.35
N SER A 456 -18.90 23.46 53.06
CA SER A 456 -19.15 24.27 51.87
C SER A 456 -18.60 23.66 50.57
N GLN A 457 -17.65 22.75 50.65
CA GLN A 457 -17.14 22.03 49.49
C GLN A 457 -18.23 21.11 48.92
N GLU A 458 -18.53 21.18 47.63
CA GLU A 458 -19.50 20.26 47.01
C GLU A 458 -18.98 18.82 46.99
N ASP A 459 -19.90 17.88 47.16
CA ASP A 459 -19.60 16.46 47.01
C ASP A 459 -19.34 16.15 45.53
N ALA A 460 -18.34 15.32 45.25
CA ALA A 460 -18.09 14.87 43.90
C ALA A 460 -19.25 13.97 43.43
N PRO A 461 -19.67 14.03 42.16
CA PRO A 461 -20.82 13.28 41.67
C PRO A 461 -20.57 11.76 41.71
N THR A 462 -21.49 11.00 42.31
CA THR A 462 -21.38 9.53 42.46
C THR A 462 -22.30 8.76 41.51
N ASN A 463 -22.90 9.42 40.52
CA ASN A 463 -23.76 8.77 39.54
C ASN A 463 -23.29 9.06 38.10
N ARG A 464 -23.50 8.08 37.21
CA ARG A 464 -23.04 8.14 35.83
C ARG A 464 -23.59 9.35 35.08
N ALA A 465 -24.86 9.68 35.24
CA ALA A 465 -25.50 10.76 34.48
C ALA A 465 -24.85 12.13 34.75
N ALA A 466 -24.57 12.43 36.01
CA ALA A 466 -23.87 13.66 36.40
C ALA A 466 -22.42 13.67 35.88
N ILE A 467 -21.71 12.55 36.00
CA ILE A 467 -20.33 12.43 35.50
C ILE A 467 -20.28 12.59 33.97
N ILE A 468 -21.21 11.98 33.23
CA ILE A 468 -21.31 12.09 31.77
C ILE A 468 -21.59 13.53 31.36
N GLN A 469 -22.52 14.21 32.06
CA GLN A 469 -22.87 15.59 31.79
C GLN A 469 -21.68 16.53 32.03
N GLU A 470 -20.99 16.37 33.15
CA GLU A 470 -19.82 17.15 33.51
C GLU A 470 -18.63 16.85 32.59
N ALA A 471 -18.52 15.61 32.14
CA ALA A 471 -17.56 15.18 31.15
C ALA A 471 -17.96 15.49 29.71
N GLY A 472 -19.13 16.08 29.43
CA GLY A 472 -19.54 16.39 28.06
C GLY A 472 -19.43 15.22 27.09
N LEU A 473 -19.55 13.99 27.58
CA LEU A 473 -19.46 12.78 26.75
C LEU A 473 -20.72 12.68 25.88
N SER A 474 -20.55 12.32 24.61
CA SER A 474 -21.69 12.02 23.75
C SER A 474 -22.33 10.68 24.14
N ASP A 475 -23.63 10.49 23.87
CA ASP A 475 -24.36 9.26 24.24
C ASP A 475 -23.67 8.00 23.70
N GLY A 476 -23.15 8.04 22.47
CA GLY A 476 -22.45 6.90 21.87
C GLY A 476 -21.07 6.60 22.48
N ALA A 477 -20.41 7.60 23.07
CA ALA A 477 -19.14 7.43 23.80
C ALA A 477 -19.39 6.85 25.19
N ALA A 478 -20.48 7.28 25.84
CA ALA A 478 -20.85 6.81 27.17
C ALA A 478 -21.19 5.31 27.18
N ASP A 479 -21.75 4.77 26.09
CA ASP A 479 -22.15 3.35 25.99
C ASP A 479 -20.98 2.37 25.78
N ASN A 480 -19.75 2.86 25.56
CA ASN A 480 -18.58 2.02 25.38
C ASN A 480 -18.20 1.27 26.69
N GLU A 481 -17.93 -0.04 26.62
CA GLU A 481 -17.67 -0.90 27.79
C GLU A 481 -16.46 -0.44 28.63
N ASP A 482 -15.39 0.03 27.98
CA ASP A 482 -14.20 0.55 28.67
C ASP A 482 -14.48 1.93 29.32
N VAL A 483 -15.27 2.78 28.66
CA VAL A 483 -15.74 4.05 29.24
C VAL A 483 -16.64 3.78 30.44
N GLN A 484 -17.51 2.77 30.38
CA GLN A 484 -18.36 2.36 31.50
C GLN A 484 -17.52 1.86 32.69
N LEU A 485 -16.44 1.12 32.44
CA LEU A 485 -15.45 0.72 33.45
C LEU A 485 -14.73 1.92 34.07
N LEU A 486 -14.35 2.92 33.26
CA LEU A 486 -13.78 4.16 33.76
C LEU A 486 -14.79 4.95 34.60
N LEU A 487 -16.04 5.06 34.15
CA LEU A 487 -17.12 5.72 34.89
C LEU A 487 -17.36 5.03 36.24
N ASP A 488 -17.35 3.70 36.30
CA ASP A 488 -17.44 2.94 37.56
C ASP A 488 -16.26 3.20 38.49
N TYR A 489 -15.05 3.25 37.93
CA TYR A 489 -13.86 3.62 38.68
C TYR A 489 -13.99 5.04 39.25
N MET A 490 -14.46 6.00 38.45
CA MET A 490 -14.70 7.38 38.88
C MET A 490 -15.72 7.45 40.02
N ILE A 491 -16.84 6.72 39.91
CA ILE A 491 -17.87 6.65 40.95
C ILE A 491 -17.27 6.13 42.26
N ALA A 492 -16.58 4.99 42.21
CA ALA A 492 -15.96 4.39 43.41
C ALA A 492 -14.95 5.34 44.08
N LYS A 493 -14.25 6.16 43.29
CA LYS A 493 -13.32 7.18 43.81
C LYS A 493 -14.04 8.39 44.40
N ASN A 494 -15.07 8.91 43.74
CA ASN A 494 -15.90 10.00 44.27
C ASN A 494 -16.60 9.58 45.57
N GLU A 495 -17.08 8.32 45.66
CA GLU A 495 -17.62 7.74 46.89
C GLU A 495 -16.56 7.70 48.00
N THR A 496 -15.33 7.27 47.68
CA THR A 496 -14.23 7.25 48.65
C THR A 496 -13.91 8.67 49.15
N GLN A 497 -13.88 9.66 48.26
CA GLN A 497 -13.66 11.07 48.60
C GLN A 497 -14.77 11.60 49.53
N ASN A 498 -16.03 11.41 49.17
CA ASN A 498 -17.17 11.88 49.95
C ASN A 498 -17.22 11.18 51.32
N ASN A 499 -16.87 9.88 51.39
CA ASN A 499 -16.75 9.14 52.64
C ASN A 499 -15.62 9.69 53.54
N ASN A 500 -14.47 10.02 52.97
CA ASN A 500 -13.36 10.63 53.73
C ASN A 500 -13.73 12.02 54.26
N LYS A 501 -14.40 12.85 53.44
CA LYS A 501 -14.96 14.14 53.87
C LYS A 501 -15.92 13.95 55.05
N ALA A 502 -16.84 12.99 54.96
CA ALA A 502 -17.79 12.66 56.04
C ALA A 502 -17.09 12.21 57.33
N GLN A 503 -16.06 11.36 57.24
CA GLN A 503 -15.27 10.91 58.39
C GLN A 503 -14.47 12.06 59.04
N ASN A 504 -13.91 12.97 58.23
CA ASN A 504 -13.22 14.15 58.73
C ASN A 504 -14.18 15.09 59.44
N LEU A 505 -15.37 15.35 58.87
CA LEU A 505 -16.41 16.15 59.52
C LEU A 505 -16.86 15.50 60.84
N GLN A 506 -17.05 14.19 60.86
CA GLN A 506 -17.40 13.47 62.08
C GLN A 506 -16.33 13.64 63.17
N SER A 507 -15.05 13.58 62.80
CA SER A 507 -13.93 13.78 63.72
C SER A 507 -13.83 15.23 64.22
N LEU A 508 -14.05 16.21 63.34
CA LEU A 508 -14.09 17.63 63.69
C LEU A 508 -15.24 17.95 64.64
N TYR A 509 -16.44 17.44 64.36
CA TYR A 509 -17.60 17.58 65.25
C TYR A 509 -17.36 16.92 66.61
N ALA A 510 -16.66 15.78 66.64
CA ALA A 510 -16.29 15.13 67.89
C ALA A 510 -15.40 16.03 68.78
N LEU A 511 -14.46 16.76 68.18
CA LEU A 511 -13.60 17.72 68.88
C LEU A 511 -14.33 19.04 69.20
N TYR A 512 -15.29 19.44 68.38
CA TYR A 512 -15.99 20.72 68.48
C TYR A 512 -17.04 20.73 69.59
N ASN A 513 -17.96 19.76 69.60
CA ASN A 513 -19.14 19.81 70.48
C ASN A 513 -19.78 18.44 70.82
N ALA A 514 -19.05 17.32 70.72
CA ALA A 514 -19.60 16.01 71.08
C ALA A 514 -20.23 16.00 72.48
N PRO A 515 -21.54 15.69 72.60
CA PRO A 515 -22.26 15.79 73.88
C PRO A 515 -21.79 14.76 74.92
N THR A 516 -21.16 13.68 74.48
CA THR A 516 -20.63 12.61 75.34
C THR A 516 -19.16 12.81 75.71
N SER A 517 -18.46 13.78 75.10
CA SER A 517 -17.04 14.05 75.38
C SER A 517 -16.91 15.19 76.39
N PRO A 518 -16.26 14.96 77.56
CA PRO A 518 -15.96 16.05 78.50
C PRO A 518 -14.92 17.03 77.94
N VAL A 519 -14.19 16.63 76.89
CA VAL A 519 -13.07 17.37 76.31
C VAL A 519 -13.41 17.80 74.88
N THR A 520 -14.18 18.88 74.76
CA THR A 520 -14.51 19.51 73.48
C THR A 520 -14.13 20.98 73.49
N ALA A 521 -13.91 21.58 72.32
CA ALA A 521 -13.64 23.00 72.21
C ALA A 521 -14.76 23.85 72.84
N LYS A 522 -16.02 23.44 72.66
CA LYS A 522 -17.18 24.08 73.30
C LYS A 522 -17.12 23.98 74.83
N ASN A 523 -16.93 22.79 75.37
CA ASN A 523 -16.93 22.60 76.83
C ASN A 523 -15.73 23.30 77.48
N LEU A 524 -14.57 23.35 76.82
CA LEU A 524 -13.41 24.11 77.29
C LEU A 524 -13.67 25.61 77.27
N LYS A 525 -14.25 26.14 76.19
CA LYS A 525 -14.66 27.55 76.09
C LYS A 525 -15.63 27.91 77.22
N ASP A 526 -16.70 27.13 77.38
CA ASP A 526 -17.75 27.39 78.37
C ASP A 526 -17.17 27.28 79.80
N GLY A 527 -16.34 26.26 80.08
CA GLY A 527 -15.70 26.04 81.36
C GLY A 527 -14.68 27.13 81.74
N LEU A 528 -13.82 27.54 80.80
CA LEU A 528 -12.87 28.65 81.01
C LEU A 528 -13.57 30.00 81.11
N GLY A 529 -14.70 30.19 80.41
CA GLY A 529 -15.57 31.35 80.56
C GLY A 529 -16.11 31.47 81.99
N ALA A 530 -16.73 30.40 82.49
CA ALA A 530 -17.24 30.34 83.86
C ALA A 530 -16.13 30.54 84.91
N LEU A 531 -14.96 29.94 84.69
CA LEU A 531 -13.80 30.13 85.57
C LEU A 531 -13.32 31.59 85.58
N SER A 532 -13.30 32.25 84.41
CA SER A 532 -12.93 33.66 84.28
C SER A 532 -13.92 34.58 85.02
N GLU A 533 -15.23 34.31 84.91
CA GLU A 533 -16.26 35.08 85.64
C GLU A 533 -16.14 34.89 87.16
N ASN A 534 -15.88 33.65 87.60
CA ASN A 534 -15.67 33.34 89.01
C ASN A 534 -14.41 34.02 89.56
N MET A 535 -13.32 34.06 88.79
CA MET A 535 -12.07 34.72 89.18
C MET A 535 -12.21 36.24 89.23
N ALA A 536 -12.93 36.85 88.30
CA ALA A 536 -13.23 38.28 88.32
C ALA A 536 -14.10 38.67 89.54
N THR A 537 -15.09 37.83 89.86
CA THR A 537 -15.91 37.99 91.08
C THR A 537 -15.04 37.86 92.33
N LEU A 538 -14.16 36.87 92.37
CA LEU A 538 -13.23 36.65 93.47
C LEU A 538 -12.28 37.85 93.67
N GLN A 539 -11.72 38.40 92.59
CA GLN A 539 -10.88 39.59 92.63
C GLN A 539 -11.64 40.80 93.20
N THR A 540 -12.88 41.03 92.74
CA THR A 540 -13.72 42.13 93.22
C THR A 540 -14.02 42.01 94.72
N ASN A 541 -14.34 40.79 95.17
CA ASN A 541 -14.56 40.50 96.59
C ASN A 541 -13.28 40.75 97.40
N TYR A 542 -12.12 40.37 96.86
CA TYR A 542 -10.84 40.61 97.52
C TYR A 542 -10.43 42.07 97.57
N GLU A 543 -10.76 42.87 96.55
CA GLU A 543 -10.50 44.32 96.56
C GLU A 543 -11.27 45.03 97.68
N THR A 544 -12.52 44.61 97.92
CA THR A 544 -13.31 45.09 99.06
C THR A 544 -12.69 44.65 100.39
N PHE A 545 -12.20 43.41 100.45
CA PHE A 545 -11.54 42.86 101.62
C PHE A 545 -10.20 43.55 101.94
N ASP A 546 -9.34 43.76 100.94
CA ASP A 546 -8.08 44.53 101.03
C ASP A 546 -8.36 45.95 101.53
N ALA A 547 -9.37 46.64 100.97
CA ALA A 547 -9.75 47.98 101.46
C ALA A 547 -10.10 48.00 102.95
N ASN A 548 -10.77 46.96 103.46
CA ASN A 548 -11.07 46.81 104.89
C ASN A 548 -9.80 46.55 105.71
N ILE A 549 -8.83 45.79 105.19
CA ILE A 549 -7.51 45.59 105.83
C ILE A 549 -6.75 46.91 105.92
N GLN A 550 -6.72 47.68 104.84
CA GLN A 550 -6.06 48.99 104.82
C GLN A 550 -6.71 49.96 105.80
N ALA A 551 -8.05 49.97 105.88
CA ALA A 551 -8.78 50.77 106.87
C ALA A 551 -8.47 50.32 108.31
N PHE A 552 -8.38 49.01 108.55
CA PHE A 552 -8.00 48.46 109.86
C PHE A 552 -6.57 48.85 110.26
N ALA A 553 -5.60 48.70 109.35
CA ALA A 553 -4.20 49.04 109.62
C ALA A 553 -4.01 50.55 109.93
N THR A 554 -4.82 51.42 109.32
CA THR A 554 -4.80 52.86 109.60
C THR A 554 -5.53 53.27 110.87
N MET A 555 -6.42 52.43 111.40
CA MET A 555 -7.15 52.67 112.65
C MET A 555 -6.29 52.43 113.90
N ILE A 556 -5.37 51.46 113.86
CA ILE A 556 -4.56 51.04 115.02
C ILE A 556 -3.68 52.16 115.61
N PRO A 557 -2.97 52.98 114.81
CA PRO A 557 -2.20 54.11 115.36
C PRO A 557 -3.06 55.13 116.13
N GLY A 558 -4.36 55.22 115.84
CA GLY A 558 -5.31 56.08 116.56
C GLY A 558 -5.60 55.60 117.98
N LEU A 559 -5.52 54.29 118.25
CA LEU A 559 -5.78 53.71 119.57
C LEU A 559 -4.73 54.13 120.60
N ALA A 560 -3.46 54.24 120.16
CA ALA A 560 -2.38 54.74 121.00
C ALA A 560 -2.60 56.20 121.47
N ASN A 561 -3.50 56.94 120.82
CA ASN A 561 -3.80 58.35 121.09
C ASN A 561 -5.16 58.57 121.81
N MET A 562 -5.88 57.52 122.20
CA MET A 562 -7.17 57.65 122.91
C MET A 562 -6.99 58.21 124.33
N VAL A 563 -7.89 59.12 124.72
CA VAL A 563 -7.88 59.76 126.06
C VAL A 563 -8.67 58.89 127.03
N GLY A 564 -7.99 58.25 127.98
CA GLY A 564 -8.64 57.48 129.05
C GLY A 564 -8.63 55.97 128.83
N LEU A 565 -8.34 55.24 129.91
CA LEU A 565 -8.05 53.80 129.86
C LEU A 565 -9.31 52.93 129.65
N VAL A 566 -10.47 53.43 130.09
CA VAL A 566 -11.78 52.78 129.89
C VAL A 566 -12.23 52.87 128.43
N ASP A 567 -12.03 54.01 127.78
CA ASP A 567 -12.40 54.22 126.37
C ASP A 567 -11.47 53.41 125.45
N LEU A 568 -10.18 53.33 125.79
CA LEU A 568 -9.21 52.47 125.11
C LEU A 568 -9.58 50.98 125.24
N ALA A 569 -9.93 50.52 126.44
CA ALA A 569 -10.33 49.13 126.67
C ALA A 569 -11.62 48.75 125.92
N GLY A 570 -12.62 49.64 125.93
CA GLY A 570 -13.85 49.46 125.16
C GLY A 570 -13.60 49.42 123.65
N GLY A 571 -12.74 50.31 123.14
CA GLY A 571 -12.32 50.34 121.74
C GLY A 571 -11.59 49.06 121.31
N LEU A 572 -10.64 48.58 122.11
CA LEU A 572 -9.86 47.37 121.82
C LEU A 572 -10.68 46.09 121.90
N LYS A 573 -11.66 46.01 122.82
CA LYS A 573 -12.59 44.88 122.88
C LYS A 573 -13.47 44.79 121.63
N SER A 574 -14.03 45.93 121.20
CA SER A 574 -14.82 45.99 119.97
C SER A 574 -13.98 45.63 118.74
N LEU A 575 -12.72 46.06 118.73
CA LEU A 575 -11.76 45.70 117.68
C LEU A 575 -11.48 44.20 117.64
N ALA A 576 -11.28 43.55 118.78
CA ALA A 576 -11.04 42.11 118.87
C ALA A 576 -12.24 41.28 118.38
N GLU A 577 -13.46 41.69 118.74
CA GLU A 577 -14.70 41.06 118.28
C GLU A 577 -14.89 41.20 116.76
N GLN A 578 -14.60 42.37 116.20
CA GLN A 578 -14.65 42.61 114.75
C GLN A 578 -13.55 41.86 113.98
N TYR A 579 -12.36 41.73 114.58
CA TYR A 579 -11.23 41.05 113.96
C TYR A 579 -11.43 39.52 113.88
N ALA A 580 -12.13 38.91 114.84
CA ALA A 580 -12.43 37.48 114.80
C ALA A 580 -13.30 37.09 113.59
N LEU A 581 -14.31 37.92 113.27
CA LEU A 581 -15.15 37.74 112.07
C LEU A 581 -14.35 37.93 110.77
N PHE A 582 -13.38 38.85 110.80
CA PHE A 582 -12.47 39.10 109.69
C PHE A 582 -11.54 37.89 109.43
N ASP A 583 -10.96 37.28 110.47
CA ASP A 583 -10.09 36.10 110.35
C ASP A 583 -10.84 34.87 109.78
N GLU A 584 -12.09 34.67 110.21
CA GLU A 584 -12.96 33.62 109.65
C GLU A 584 -13.26 33.84 108.16
N GLY A 585 -13.55 35.10 107.78
CA GLY A 585 -13.71 35.49 106.38
C GLY A 585 -12.45 35.28 105.53
N LEU A 586 -11.27 35.57 106.07
CA LEU A 586 -9.98 35.32 105.42
C LEU A 586 -9.74 33.83 105.16
N GLN A 587 -10.00 32.98 106.16
CA GLN A 587 -9.83 31.53 106.02
C GLN A 587 -10.79 30.92 104.98
N ALA A 588 -12.06 31.34 105.00
CA ALA A 588 -13.04 30.91 104.01
C ALA A 588 -12.63 31.33 102.59
N TYR A 589 -12.10 32.55 102.44
CA TYR A 589 -11.62 33.07 101.16
C TYR A 589 -10.42 32.26 100.60
N VAL A 590 -9.42 31.95 101.45
CA VAL A 590 -8.27 31.11 101.06
C VAL A 590 -8.72 29.68 100.69
N GLY A 591 -9.71 29.14 101.39
CA GLY A 591 -10.36 27.87 101.04
C GLY A 591 -11.01 27.92 99.65
N GLY A 592 -11.72 29.00 99.31
CA GLY A 592 -12.31 29.21 97.99
C GLY A 592 -11.27 29.27 96.86
N VAL A 593 -10.17 29.98 97.07
CA VAL A 593 -9.03 30.05 96.12
C VAL A 593 -8.43 28.67 95.89
N THR A 594 -8.31 27.87 96.95
CA THR A 594 -7.78 26.49 96.88
C THR A 594 -8.72 25.57 96.08
N ALA A 595 -10.04 25.67 96.30
CA ALA A 595 -11.02 24.91 95.53
C ALA A 595 -10.98 25.25 94.03
N ILE A 596 -10.75 26.52 93.68
CA ILE A 596 -10.60 26.96 92.28
C ILE A 596 -9.31 26.38 91.66
N ARG A 597 -8.20 26.31 92.41
CA ARG A 597 -6.96 25.66 91.98
C ARG A 597 -7.17 24.17 91.67
N GLU A 598 -7.87 23.46 92.55
CA GLU A 598 -8.18 22.03 92.37
C GLU A 598 -9.13 21.77 91.19
N ALA A 599 -10.07 22.68 90.93
CA ALA A 599 -10.92 22.60 89.74
C ALA A 599 -10.14 22.76 88.42
N PHE A 600 -9.00 23.48 88.44
CA PHE A 600 -8.12 23.63 87.29
C PHE A 600 -7.14 22.46 87.12
N LYS A 601 -6.57 21.95 88.23
CA LYS A 601 -5.67 20.79 88.31
C LYS A 601 -6.23 19.73 89.29
N SER A 602 -6.96 18.72 88.81
CA SER A 602 -7.36 17.58 89.64
C SER A 602 -6.30 16.49 89.61
N THR A 603 -5.93 15.99 90.80
CA THR A 603 -5.00 14.86 90.98
C THR A 603 -5.67 13.47 90.93
N GLN A 604 -6.96 13.33 90.61
CA GLN A 604 -7.62 12.01 90.61
C GLN A 604 -8.62 11.79 89.46
N GLY A 605 -8.17 11.13 88.39
CA GLY A 605 -8.98 10.22 87.55
C GLY A 605 -10.15 10.77 86.71
N GLN A 606 -10.54 12.03 86.86
CA GLN A 606 -11.46 12.74 85.95
C GLN A 606 -10.67 13.75 85.09
N PRO A 607 -11.03 13.97 83.81
CA PRO A 607 -10.38 15.00 83.01
C PRO A 607 -10.72 16.38 83.60
N ASP A 608 -9.75 16.99 84.26
CA ASP A 608 -9.78 18.40 84.65
C ASP A 608 -9.63 19.31 83.42
N LEU A 609 -9.75 20.62 83.63
CA LEU A 609 -9.68 21.59 82.55
C LEU A 609 -8.32 21.55 81.84
N TYR A 610 -7.23 21.35 82.59
CA TYR A 610 -5.88 21.27 82.06
C TYR A 610 -5.65 20.03 81.16
N SER A 611 -5.99 18.84 81.64
CA SER A 611 -5.95 17.59 80.89
C SER A 611 -6.92 17.58 79.71
N GLY A 612 -8.05 18.28 79.82
CA GLY A 612 -8.94 18.55 78.69
C GLY A 612 -8.28 19.38 77.58
N ILE A 613 -7.59 20.47 77.95
CA ILE A 613 -6.83 21.28 76.98
C ILE A 613 -5.75 20.44 76.27
N VAL A 614 -5.02 19.62 77.03
CA VAL A 614 -3.99 18.69 76.51
C VAL A 614 -4.60 17.62 75.59
N GLY A 615 -5.72 17.03 75.99
CA GLY A 615 -6.44 16.02 75.20
C GLY A 615 -6.98 16.56 73.89
N LEU A 616 -7.53 17.79 73.88
CA LEU A 616 -7.99 18.44 72.66
C LEU A 616 -6.83 18.73 71.70
N ARG A 617 -5.68 19.21 72.21
CA ARG A 617 -4.45 19.37 71.43
C ARG A 617 -4.02 18.04 70.80
N ASP A 618 -4.01 16.95 71.57
CA ASP A 618 -3.60 15.63 71.06
C ASP A 618 -4.57 15.10 69.99
N GLY A 619 -5.87 15.29 70.17
CA GLY A 619 -6.88 14.99 69.14
C GLY A 619 -6.64 15.79 67.86
N LEU A 620 -6.36 17.10 67.96
CA LEU A 620 -6.01 17.95 66.82
C LEU A 620 -4.69 17.53 66.15
N LYS A 621 -3.71 17.08 66.93
CA LYS A 621 -2.43 16.56 66.42
C LYS A 621 -2.62 15.28 65.59
N GLN A 622 -3.47 14.36 66.09
CA GLN A 622 -3.81 13.13 65.38
C GLN A 622 -4.56 13.45 64.08
N LEU A 623 -5.55 14.35 64.14
CA LEU A 623 -6.29 14.79 62.96
C LEU A 623 -5.37 15.45 61.91
N ASN A 624 -4.45 16.32 62.35
CA ASN A 624 -3.45 16.95 61.49
C ASN A 624 -2.53 15.91 60.82
N SER A 625 -2.12 14.86 61.57
CA SER A 625 -1.29 13.78 61.04
C SER A 625 -2.05 12.91 60.03
N GLY A 626 -3.31 12.58 60.31
CA GLY A 626 -4.19 11.83 59.41
C GLY A 626 -4.49 12.59 58.12
N GLY A 627 -4.75 13.89 58.20
CA GLY A 627 -4.93 14.74 57.03
C GLY A 627 -3.69 14.76 56.12
N ARG A 628 -2.47 14.78 56.69
CA ARG A 628 -1.22 14.77 55.91
C ARG A 628 -1.06 13.47 55.14
N LEU A 629 -1.33 12.33 55.79
CA LEU A 629 -1.32 11.03 55.13
C LEU A 629 -2.35 10.96 53.99
N LEU A 630 -3.53 11.55 54.19
CA LEU A 630 -4.56 11.64 53.15
C LEU A 630 -4.07 12.46 51.94
N SER A 631 -3.44 13.62 52.18
CA SER A 631 -2.86 14.46 51.13
C SER A 631 -1.74 13.76 50.34
N GLU A 632 -0.87 13.02 51.04
CA GLU A 632 0.21 12.22 50.44
C GLU A 632 -0.36 11.12 49.53
N ASN A 633 -1.32 10.33 50.03
CA ASN A 633 -1.98 9.27 49.25
C ASN A 633 -2.74 9.84 48.03
N SER A 634 -3.36 11.01 48.18
CA SER A 634 -4.07 11.68 47.09
C SER A 634 -3.10 12.15 45.98
N SER A 635 -1.91 12.62 46.37
CA SER A 635 -0.85 13.00 45.44
C SER A 635 -0.30 11.80 44.66
N GLU A 636 -0.17 10.63 45.31
CA GLU A 636 0.24 9.39 44.64
C GLU A 636 -0.83 8.90 43.65
N LEU A 637 -2.11 8.98 44.03
CA LEU A 637 -3.22 8.67 43.13
C LEU A 637 -3.22 9.56 41.88
N LYS A 638 -3.05 10.88 42.05
CA LYS A 638 -2.92 11.83 40.93
C LYS A 638 -1.80 11.42 39.97
N LYS A 639 -0.65 11.03 40.51
CA LYS A 639 0.48 10.58 39.70
C LYS A 639 0.12 9.32 38.90
N GLY A 640 -0.45 8.30 39.55
CA GLY A 640 -0.86 7.06 38.88
C GLY A 640 -1.89 7.28 37.77
N LEU A 641 -2.82 8.21 37.97
CA LEU A 641 -3.80 8.57 36.94
C LEU A 641 -3.16 9.29 35.74
N ASN A 642 -2.26 10.24 36.00
CA ASN A 642 -1.52 10.91 34.92
C ASN A 642 -0.70 9.89 34.10
N ASP A 643 -0.09 8.92 34.76
CA ASP A 643 0.65 7.85 34.11
C ASP A 643 -0.28 6.98 33.24
N PHE A 644 -1.47 6.63 33.74
CA PHE A 644 -2.50 5.92 32.97
C PHE A 644 -2.94 6.71 31.73
N VAL A 645 -3.32 7.99 31.88
CA VAL A 645 -3.76 8.84 30.78
C VAL A 645 -2.67 8.98 29.72
N ASN A 646 -1.42 9.19 30.14
CA ASN A 646 -0.29 9.24 29.24
C ASN A 646 -0.07 7.90 28.51
N GLY A 647 -0.33 6.77 29.17
CA GLY A 647 -0.34 5.45 28.57
C GLY A 647 -1.41 5.31 27.48
N VAL A 648 -2.63 5.75 27.75
CA VAL A 648 -3.74 5.76 26.78
C VAL A 648 -3.42 6.65 25.58
N LYS A 649 -2.89 7.86 25.79
CA LYS A 649 -2.45 8.77 24.71
C LYS A 649 -1.40 8.12 23.80
N LYS A 650 -0.44 7.37 24.38
CA LYS A 650 0.55 6.60 23.60
C LYS A 650 -0.08 5.47 22.81
N PHE A 651 -1.05 4.76 23.40
CA PHE A 651 -1.79 3.69 22.73
C PHE A 651 -2.55 4.24 21.52
N VAL A 652 -3.31 5.33 21.67
CA VAL A 652 -4.01 6.01 20.57
C VAL A 652 -3.05 6.41 19.45
N GLY A 653 -1.91 7.03 19.80
CA GLY A 653 -0.88 7.38 18.82
C GLY A 653 -0.33 6.17 18.06
N GLY A 654 -0.21 5.02 18.71
CA GLY A 654 0.18 3.75 18.06
C GLY A 654 -0.91 3.21 17.13
N VAL A 655 -2.19 3.33 17.51
CA VAL A 655 -3.34 2.95 16.66
C VAL A 655 -3.41 3.84 15.42
N ASP A 656 -3.16 5.15 15.54
CA ASP A 656 -3.11 6.06 14.40
C ASP A 656 -1.98 5.71 13.43
N GLN A 657 -0.79 5.38 13.93
CA GLN A 657 0.30 4.88 13.09
C GLN A 657 -0.05 3.58 12.37
N LEU A 658 -0.70 2.65 13.07
CA LEU A 658 -1.18 1.41 12.47
C LEU A 658 -2.20 1.68 11.37
N LYS A 659 -3.15 2.61 11.60
CA LYS A 659 -4.14 3.04 10.59
C LYS A 659 -3.47 3.60 9.34
N GLU A 660 -2.47 4.47 9.49
CA GLU A 660 -1.73 5.05 8.36
C GLU A 660 -0.99 3.96 7.56
N GLY A 661 -0.28 3.06 8.25
CA GLY A 661 0.41 1.94 7.60
C GLY A 661 -0.55 0.97 6.91
N PHE A 662 -1.71 0.71 7.51
CA PHE A 662 -2.73 -0.17 6.95
C PHE A 662 -3.44 0.46 5.74
N ALA A 663 -3.65 1.78 5.74
CA ALA A 663 -4.14 2.50 4.56
C ALA A 663 -3.20 2.33 3.36
N GLN A 664 -1.88 2.44 3.59
CA GLN A 664 -0.87 2.21 2.54
C GLN A 664 -0.90 0.77 2.02
N TYR A 665 -1.04 -0.21 2.92
CA TYR A 665 -1.21 -1.61 2.55
C TYR A 665 -2.44 -1.81 1.64
N LEU A 666 -3.60 -1.23 2.00
CA LEU A 666 -4.81 -1.33 1.17
C LEU A 666 -4.65 -0.67 -0.19
N CYS A 667 -3.94 0.46 -0.29
CA CYS A 667 -3.59 1.04 -1.58
C CYS A 667 -2.76 0.07 -2.44
N GLY A 668 -1.80 -0.65 -1.85
CA GLY A 668 -1.01 -1.66 -2.56
C GLY A 668 -1.84 -2.88 -3.00
N VAL A 669 -2.79 -3.32 -2.17
CA VAL A 669 -3.74 -4.38 -2.53
C VAL A 669 -4.63 -3.93 -3.68
N ALA A 670 -5.14 -2.71 -3.66
CA ALA A 670 -5.95 -2.14 -4.74
C ALA A 670 -5.17 -2.08 -6.06
N GLN A 671 -3.92 -1.58 -6.04
CA GLN A 671 -3.04 -1.59 -7.22
C GLN A 671 -2.78 -3.01 -7.76
N SER A 672 -2.64 -3.98 -6.87
CA SER A 672 -2.46 -5.38 -7.25
C SER A 672 -3.74 -5.96 -7.89
N ALA A 673 -4.91 -5.63 -7.32
CA ALA A 673 -6.21 -6.04 -7.88
C ALA A 673 -6.40 -5.47 -9.28
N ASP A 674 -6.12 -4.18 -9.47
CA ASP A 674 -6.19 -3.50 -10.77
C ASP A 674 -5.23 -4.15 -11.78
N GLY A 675 -4.00 -4.46 -11.36
CA GLY A 675 -3.02 -5.15 -12.21
C GLY A 675 -3.44 -6.58 -12.58
N SER A 676 -4.05 -7.32 -11.64
CA SER A 676 -4.60 -8.65 -11.91
C SER A 676 -5.81 -8.61 -12.85
N ALA A 677 -6.67 -7.61 -12.71
CA ALA A 677 -7.79 -7.38 -13.63
C ALA A 677 -7.28 -7.04 -15.05
N GLN A 678 -6.28 -6.18 -15.18
CA GLN A 678 -5.65 -5.89 -16.48
C GLN A 678 -4.99 -7.13 -17.11
N LEU A 679 -4.35 -7.97 -16.30
CA LEU A 679 -3.79 -9.24 -16.77
C LEU A 679 -4.90 -10.18 -17.25
N ALA A 680 -6.01 -10.27 -16.51
CA ALA A 680 -7.17 -11.04 -16.93
C ALA A 680 -7.74 -10.51 -18.25
N ASP A 681 -7.96 -9.21 -18.38
CA ASP A 681 -8.45 -8.61 -19.63
C ASP A 681 -7.53 -8.96 -20.82
N GLY A 682 -6.20 -8.80 -20.66
CA GLY A 682 -5.24 -9.15 -21.70
C GLY A 682 -5.16 -10.64 -22.03
N LEU A 683 -5.34 -11.51 -21.03
CA LEU A 683 -5.42 -12.96 -21.24
C LEU A 683 -6.75 -13.37 -21.88
N GLY A 684 -7.83 -12.64 -21.62
CA GLY A 684 -9.11 -12.81 -22.30
C GLY A 684 -9.01 -12.44 -23.78
N GLU A 685 -8.32 -11.34 -24.11
CA GLU A 685 -7.99 -10.98 -25.49
C GLU A 685 -7.14 -12.06 -26.18
N LEU A 686 -6.09 -12.54 -25.51
CA LEU A 686 -5.25 -13.62 -26.04
C LEU A 686 -6.04 -14.91 -26.24
N TYR A 687 -6.86 -15.30 -25.26
CA TYR A 687 -7.72 -16.47 -25.34
C TYR A 687 -8.65 -16.41 -26.56
N ASN A 688 -9.32 -15.28 -26.76
CA ASN A 688 -10.19 -15.06 -27.91
C ASN A 688 -9.42 -15.11 -29.24
N GLY A 689 -8.20 -14.57 -29.28
CA GLY A 689 -7.34 -14.62 -30.47
C GLY A 689 -6.89 -16.04 -30.82
N VAL A 690 -6.45 -16.82 -29.84
CA VAL A 690 -5.98 -18.21 -30.03
C VAL A 690 -7.15 -19.16 -30.32
N SER A 691 -8.34 -18.90 -29.77
CA SER A 691 -9.53 -19.74 -29.99
C SER A 691 -10.07 -19.68 -31.42
N ASN A 692 -9.77 -18.61 -32.16
CA ASN A 692 -10.25 -18.39 -33.53
C ASN A 692 -9.14 -18.54 -34.59
N ILE A 693 -7.95 -18.99 -34.19
CA ILE A 693 -6.77 -18.98 -35.07
C ILE A 693 -6.87 -20.04 -36.18
N ASP A 694 -7.56 -21.14 -35.91
CA ASP A 694 -7.86 -22.21 -36.85
C ASP A 694 -8.84 -21.76 -37.95
N GLU A 695 -9.87 -21.01 -37.56
CA GLU A 695 -10.85 -20.45 -38.49
C GLU A 695 -10.24 -19.36 -39.38
N GLN A 696 -9.45 -18.45 -38.79
CA GLN A 696 -8.72 -17.41 -39.52
C GLN A 696 -7.65 -17.96 -40.46
N LEU A 697 -6.97 -19.04 -40.06
CA LEU A 697 -5.95 -19.69 -40.90
C LEU A 697 -6.60 -20.33 -42.13
N LYS A 698 -7.72 -21.04 -41.96
CA LYS A 698 -8.49 -21.66 -43.05
C LYS A 698 -8.93 -20.62 -44.09
N GLU A 699 -9.52 -19.51 -43.65
CA GLU A 699 -9.99 -18.45 -44.54
C GLU A 699 -8.87 -17.84 -45.39
N LYS A 700 -7.68 -17.65 -44.81
CA LYS A 700 -6.51 -17.10 -45.52
C LYS A 700 -5.95 -18.05 -46.58
N ILE A 701 -5.99 -19.35 -46.31
CA ILE A 701 -5.51 -20.39 -47.25
C ILE A 701 -6.45 -20.48 -48.45
N ASP A 702 -7.77 -20.47 -48.21
CA ASP A 702 -8.77 -20.47 -49.28
C ASP A 702 -8.62 -19.24 -50.19
N GLU A 703 -8.34 -18.06 -49.62
CA GLU A 703 -8.09 -16.84 -50.38
C GLU A 703 -6.86 -16.94 -51.30
N LEU A 704 -5.75 -17.52 -50.82
CA LEU A 704 -4.52 -17.71 -51.60
C LEU A 704 -4.70 -18.72 -52.74
N MET A 705 -5.43 -19.81 -52.49
CA MET A 705 -5.65 -20.86 -53.49
C MET A 705 -6.67 -20.44 -54.56
N GLY A 706 -7.64 -19.60 -54.21
CA GLY A 706 -8.62 -19.06 -55.16
C GLY A 706 -8.01 -18.23 -56.30
N GLN A 707 -6.83 -17.64 -56.11
CA GLN A 707 -6.16 -16.82 -57.13
C GLN A 707 -5.44 -17.62 -58.23
N TYR A 708 -5.14 -18.90 -57.99
CA TYR A 708 -4.34 -19.73 -58.90
C TYR A 708 -5.10 -21.01 -59.29
N GLN A 709 -6.24 -20.86 -59.97
CA GLN A 709 -6.92 -21.98 -60.62
C GLN A 709 -6.21 -22.32 -61.93
N PHE A 710 -5.34 -23.35 -61.89
CA PHE A 710 -4.85 -24.02 -63.08
C PHE A 710 -5.99 -24.89 -63.63
N ASP A 711 -6.75 -24.34 -64.57
CA ASP A 711 -7.82 -25.07 -65.25
C ASP A 711 -7.16 -26.13 -66.15
N ASN A 712 -7.39 -27.40 -65.86
CA ASN A 712 -6.78 -28.55 -66.54
C ASN A 712 -7.44 -28.74 -67.92
N GLN A 713 -7.37 -27.72 -68.77
CA GLN A 713 -8.03 -27.68 -70.07
C GLN A 713 -7.25 -28.46 -71.13
N GLN A 714 -8.02 -29.04 -72.05
CA GLN A 714 -7.55 -29.80 -73.21
C GLN A 714 -6.59 -28.95 -74.08
N THR A 715 -5.41 -29.48 -74.41
CA THR A 715 -4.40 -28.82 -75.25
C THR A 715 -5.00 -28.32 -76.57
N VAL A 716 -4.91 -27.01 -76.85
CA VAL A 716 -5.48 -26.36 -78.04
C VAL A 716 -4.44 -26.26 -79.16
N SER A 717 -4.76 -26.79 -80.34
CA SER A 717 -3.93 -26.69 -81.55
C SER A 717 -3.63 -25.24 -81.94
N PHE A 718 -2.36 -24.94 -82.23
CA PHE A 718 -1.94 -23.66 -82.77
C PHE A 718 -2.15 -23.58 -84.29
N ALA A 719 -2.07 -24.70 -85.00
CA ALA A 719 -2.32 -24.75 -86.44
C ALA A 719 -3.76 -24.40 -86.83
N SER A 720 -4.74 -24.89 -86.05
CA SER A 720 -6.18 -24.65 -86.24
C SER A 720 -7.00 -25.22 -85.08
N GLU A 721 -7.92 -24.44 -84.53
CA GLU A 721 -8.88 -24.89 -83.49
C GLU A 721 -9.71 -26.13 -83.90
N ARG A 722 -9.79 -26.45 -85.19
CA ARG A 722 -10.49 -27.64 -85.69
C ARG A 722 -9.75 -28.95 -85.41
N ASN A 723 -8.46 -28.90 -85.04
CA ASN A 723 -7.69 -30.08 -84.63
C ASN A 723 -7.98 -30.35 -83.14
N GLN A 724 -8.92 -31.26 -82.84
CA GLN A 724 -9.43 -31.48 -81.48
C GLN A 724 -8.61 -32.48 -80.63
N ASN A 725 -7.68 -33.23 -81.22
CA ASN A 725 -6.89 -34.27 -80.54
C ASN A 725 -5.38 -33.98 -80.61
N VAL A 726 -4.98 -32.83 -80.06
CA VAL A 726 -3.57 -32.45 -79.93
C VAL A 726 -3.07 -32.88 -78.56
N ASP A 727 -2.01 -33.69 -78.55
CA ASP A 727 -1.38 -34.21 -77.34
C ASP A 727 -0.50 -33.14 -76.70
N GLN A 728 0.25 -32.42 -77.53
CA GLN A 728 1.20 -31.40 -77.08
C GLN A 728 1.34 -30.27 -78.09
N VAL A 729 1.35 -29.04 -77.59
CA VAL A 729 1.78 -27.84 -78.31
C VAL A 729 3.01 -27.29 -77.60
N GLN A 730 4.07 -27.02 -78.35
CA GLN A 730 5.31 -26.45 -77.81
C GLN A 730 5.77 -25.29 -78.67
N PHE A 731 6.20 -24.20 -78.03
CA PHE A 731 6.78 -23.05 -78.70
C PHE A 731 8.29 -23.06 -78.55
N VAL A 732 9.01 -22.94 -79.67
CA VAL A 732 10.47 -22.77 -79.73
C VAL A 732 10.76 -21.54 -80.57
N MET A 733 11.27 -20.49 -79.95
CA MET A 733 11.49 -19.22 -80.63
C MET A 733 12.94 -18.80 -80.47
N MET A 734 13.50 -18.17 -81.50
CA MET A 734 14.87 -17.70 -81.47
C MET A 734 14.95 -16.29 -82.03
N THR A 735 15.70 -15.40 -81.39
CA THR A 735 16.00 -14.07 -81.96
C THR A 735 17.07 -14.17 -83.04
N GLU A 736 17.22 -13.11 -83.84
CA GLU A 736 18.43 -12.94 -84.65
C GLU A 736 19.64 -12.71 -83.74
N ALA A 737 20.78 -13.26 -84.17
CA ALA A 737 22.06 -13.04 -83.52
C ALA A 737 22.58 -11.64 -83.88
N ILE A 738 23.30 -11.00 -82.96
CA ILE A 738 24.13 -9.84 -83.26
C ILE A 738 25.48 -10.40 -83.75
N PRO A 739 25.84 -10.21 -85.03
CA PRO A 739 26.99 -10.88 -85.63
C PRO A 739 28.31 -10.34 -85.09
N GLU A 740 29.35 -11.16 -85.16
CA GLU A 740 30.74 -10.72 -84.99
C GLU A 740 31.11 -9.68 -86.08
N LYS A 741 31.97 -8.73 -85.73
CA LYS A 741 32.44 -7.70 -86.66
C LYS A 741 33.35 -8.33 -87.73
N GLU A 742 32.93 -8.29 -89.00
CA GLU A 742 33.76 -8.79 -90.10
C GLU A 742 35.12 -8.07 -90.16
N SER A 743 36.20 -8.81 -89.88
CA SER A 743 37.57 -8.37 -90.12
C SER A 743 37.93 -8.54 -91.61
N PRO A 744 38.71 -7.64 -92.25
CA PRO A 744 39.08 -7.79 -93.66
C PRO A 744 39.89 -9.08 -93.86
N LYS A 745 39.40 -9.99 -94.72
CA LYS A 745 40.09 -11.24 -95.08
C LYS A 745 41.46 -10.96 -95.73
N ALA A 746 42.52 -11.51 -95.15
CA ALA A 746 43.83 -11.62 -95.79
C ALA A 746 43.79 -12.60 -96.99
N PRO A 747 44.63 -12.45 -98.03
CA PRO A 747 44.55 -13.25 -99.25
C PRO A 747 44.82 -14.74 -98.99
N ILE A 748 43.97 -15.59 -99.56
CA ILE A 748 44.02 -17.06 -99.48
C ILE A 748 45.19 -17.57 -100.35
N GLN A 749 46.10 -18.37 -99.77
CA GLN A 749 47.00 -19.26 -100.52
C GLN A 749 46.28 -20.58 -100.80
N GLU A 750 46.28 -21.03 -102.06
CA GLU A 750 45.74 -22.34 -102.47
C GLU A 750 46.53 -23.49 -101.82
N PRO A 751 45.86 -24.52 -101.26
CA PRO A 751 46.56 -25.70 -100.77
C PRO A 751 46.94 -26.65 -101.91
N GLU A 752 48.19 -27.10 -101.89
CA GLU A 752 48.73 -28.15 -102.76
C GLU A 752 47.93 -29.46 -102.65
N ASN A 753 47.63 -30.05 -103.81
CA ASN A 753 47.05 -31.38 -103.95
C ASN A 753 48.04 -32.48 -103.51
N THR A 754 48.00 -32.89 -102.24
CA THR A 754 48.59 -34.19 -101.83
C THR A 754 47.56 -35.30 -102.05
N ASN A 755 47.92 -36.30 -102.86
CA ASN A 755 47.03 -37.39 -103.22
C ASN A 755 46.87 -38.44 -102.10
N LEU A 756 45.88 -39.31 -102.23
CA LEU A 756 45.49 -40.36 -101.27
C LEU A 756 46.64 -41.23 -100.73
N TRP A 757 47.73 -41.42 -101.48
CA TRP A 757 48.90 -42.18 -101.02
C TRP A 757 49.70 -41.46 -99.93
N ASP A 758 49.81 -40.13 -99.99
CA ASP A 758 50.54 -39.35 -98.98
C ASP A 758 49.77 -39.29 -97.65
N ARG A 759 48.42 -39.40 -97.71
CA ARG A 759 47.57 -39.55 -96.52
C ARG A 759 47.62 -40.96 -95.93
N PHE A 760 47.80 -42.00 -96.75
CA PHE A 760 47.90 -43.39 -96.27
C PHE A 760 49.23 -43.67 -95.55
N VAL A 761 50.35 -43.13 -96.03
CA VAL A 761 51.67 -43.33 -95.41
C VAL A 761 51.81 -42.57 -94.08
N ASN A 762 51.17 -41.41 -93.94
CA ASN A 762 51.17 -40.64 -92.68
C ASN A 762 50.31 -41.25 -91.58
N LEU A 763 49.48 -42.26 -91.87
CA LEU A 763 48.66 -42.94 -90.86
C LEU A 763 49.43 -44.02 -90.07
N PHE A 764 50.65 -44.37 -90.49
CA PHE A 764 51.51 -45.37 -89.84
C PHE A 764 52.87 -44.80 -89.39
N ARG A 765 52.97 -43.47 -89.19
CA ARG A 765 54.12 -42.81 -88.59
C ARG A 765 53.82 -42.32 -87.18
#